data_AF-A0A4Y8WRP3-F1
#
_entry.id   AF-A0A4Y8WRP3-F1
#
_cell.length_a   1.000
_cell.length_b   1.000
_cell.length_c   1.000
_cell.angle_alpha   90.00
_cell.angle_beta   90.00
_cell.angle_gamma   90.00
#
_symmetry.space_group_name_H-M   'P 1'
#
loop_
_entity.id
_entity.type
_entity.pdbx_description
1 polymer ?
#
loop_
_entity_poly.entity_id
_entity_poly.type
_entity_poly.pdbx_seq_one_letter_code
_entity_poly.pdbx_strand_id
1 'polypeptide(L)'
;MKKTLQLWMSLFVVALLGSYTQVAAQDPQVQPLPIDKDVRVGKLPNGLTYFIRHNEMPKERANFYIVQRVGSMQEEDNQSGLAHFLEHLAFNGSRHFPGKGMINYLERIGVKFGEELNAFTSFDETRYTIKDAPVNRDGVVDSCILILRDWSDGIALLDEEIDNERGVIEEEWRQSEKGNTRVLTQVLKRMFPGLNYGKRMPIGSMDVVRNFSYQELRDYYHKWYRPDLQGLVIVGDVDVDAVEKKIKDTFADMKAPVNPAERVYEEVPDREAPISIVVTDPEATSNYISISTSYDALPKEYKASAVGLSNNYMTTVLSMMMNTRLEEIAQKPNAPFIGAEMSIGPIMGLTMTEDNVDITAVFEPNKGEIALNAIAAEIKRAKDFGFTAAEYQRASAELVNSYENSLNSKANRTNTSYADEYSSYFTSGGYIPGIEFEYQLMSQLAQGLQVDVINQMFQQLLNSNNTVVLLMGQEKEGVSFPTEEELMAAYKKGMEQEVEAYKDEFSNVPLMDNLPDPGKLLSEENDLKFGVTKWTFENGATVYLLPTDYKKNDIRLYGISHGGYLQLADKLGSVNTRSFDMADVAGVANFDNTALSKVLAGKTASASTFVNGLSEGVRGKSSDKDLESMLQLMYLRMTDMRSSDSDFAAQVEKAKVMLKSSTADPMYAFWKALPGVLYPGNELRQQKTVEEYDQIDYAKIVEAYKGRFADASDFTFFLVGSFDKATVQPLLERYIGSLPSTHSKEADQSALAPKMNPKSTDNTITLTGTNPIAASIAVFVNDGKYGMKENMVVDILGEVLSQQFFKSIREDEGGTYGVGVQASVQEAPRGEESLLIYYQTNPDQVEKLNNKIMSELQLVADGKINIDEYFNKTVLNMEKAYDQNVRENSYWLNVISSYYFKGENFHDNYLETLRSITTADVRAALSEILKGRKLTQVGMTK
;
A
#
# COMPACT_ATOMS: atom_id res chain seq x y z
N MET A 1 39.12 7.21 9.67
CA MET A 1 38.80 7.32 11.12
C MET A 1 37.65 6.37 11.38
N LYS A 2 37.85 5.28 12.15
CA LYS A 2 36.72 4.43 12.57
C LYS A 2 35.78 5.27 13.44
N LYS A 3 34.51 5.32 13.06
CA LYS A 3 33.48 6.30 13.40
C LYS A 3 33.15 6.28 14.91
N THR A 4 33.12 7.47 15.52
CA THR A 4 32.89 7.74 16.94
C THR A 4 31.42 7.57 17.39
N LEU A 5 30.47 7.43 16.45
CA LEU A 5 29.02 7.38 16.72
C LEU A 5 28.62 6.24 17.66
N GLN A 6 29.20 5.05 17.45
CA GLN A 6 28.86 3.83 18.17
C GLN A 6 29.18 3.93 19.67
N LEU A 7 30.30 4.56 20.04
CA LEU A 7 30.75 4.67 21.42
C LEU A 7 29.87 5.62 22.26
N TRP A 8 29.43 6.75 21.66
CA TRP A 8 28.63 7.76 22.35
C TRP A 8 27.19 7.31 22.59
N MET A 9 26.56 6.67 21.59
CA MET A 9 25.21 6.10 21.76
C MET A 9 25.17 5.03 22.85
N SER A 10 26.17 4.14 22.91
CA SER A 10 26.25 3.14 23.98
C SER A 10 26.44 3.73 25.37
N LEU A 11 27.20 4.82 25.53
CA LEU A 11 27.43 5.45 26.84
C LEU A 11 26.18 6.20 27.36
N PHE A 12 25.42 6.83 26.47
CA PHE A 12 24.24 7.62 26.84
C PHE A 12 23.02 6.73 27.15
N VAL A 13 22.79 5.68 26.37
CA VAL A 13 21.69 4.72 26.58
C VAL A 13 21.90 3.91 27.87
N VAL A 14 23.14 3.51 28.18
CA VAL A 14 23.47 2.82 29.44
C VAL A 14 23.22 3.72 30.66
N ALA A 15 23.44 5.04 30.55
CA ALA A 15 23.17 5.97 31.65
C ALA A 15 21.66 6.20 31.89
N LEU A 16 20.84 6.21 30.83
CA LEU A 16 19.39 6.39 30.93
C LEU A 16 18.64 5.12 31.39
N LEU A 17 19.09 3.94 30.95
CA LEU A 17 18.45 2.65 31.28
C LEU A 17 19.00 1.98 32.54
N GLY A 18 19.96 2.62 33.24
CA GLY A 18 20.65 2.10 34.42
C GLY A 18 19.78 1.80 35.65
N SER A 19 18.46 1.93 35.55
CA SER A 19 17.51 1.53 36.60
C SER A 19 17.22 0.01 36.65
N TYR A 20 17.71 -0.79 35.69
CA TYR A 20 17.50 -2.26 35.67
C TYR A 20 18.75 -3.14 35.82
N THR A 21 19.97 -2.60 35.93
CA THR A 21 21.17 -3.44 36.08
C THR A 21 22.16 -2.89 37.11
N GLN A 22 22.03 -3.32 38.38
CA GLN A 22 23.18 -3.41 39.28
C GLN A 22 23.98 -4.68 38.94
N VAL A 23 24.76 -4.65 37.84
CA VAL A 23 25.88 -5.58 37.67
C VAL A 23 27.05 -4.84 37.02
N ALA A 24 28.10 -4.68 37.83
CA ALA A 24 29.52 -4.48 37.55
C ALA A 24 29.97 -3.84 36.21
N ALA A 25 30.72 -2.75 36.39
CA ALA A 25 31.63 -2.17 35.42
C ALA A 25 32.74 -3.17 35.00
N GLN A 26 32.47 -3.94 33.95
CA GLN A 26 33.43 -4.55 33.04
C GLN A 26 32.80 -4.48 31.64
N ASP A 27 33.58 -4.10 30.63
CA ASP A 27 33.23 -3.92 29.20
C ASP A 27 31.76 -4.19 28.85
N PRO A 28 30.93 -3.16 28.55
CA PRO A 28 29.49 -3.35 28.36
C PRO A 28 29.25 -4.21 27.12
N GLN A 29 29.23 -5.52 27.29
CA GLN A 29 28.75 -6.44 26.26
C GLN A 29 27.31 -6.05 25.95
N VAL A 30 27.10 -5.59 24.73
CA VAL A 30 25.80 -5.21 24.19
C VAL A 30 24.90 -6.44 24.26
N GLN A 31 23.98 -6.45 25.22
CA GLN A 31 23.04 -7.56 25.41
C GLN A 31 21.87 -7.40 24.44
N PRO A 32 21.48 -8.47 23.71
CA PRO A 32 20.26 -8.43 22.90
C PRO A 32 19.04 -8.26 23.80
N LEU A 33 18.02 -7.59 23.28
CA LEU A 33 16.70 -7.52 23.91
C LEU A 33 16.09 -8.91 24.03
N PRO A 34 15.21 -9.14 25.02
CA PRO A 34 14.49 -10.40 25.10
C PRO A 34 13.71 -10.65 23.80
N ILE A 35 13.54 -11.91 23.44
CA ILE A 35 12.59 -12.31 22.40
C ILE A 35 11.22 -12.45 23.06
N ASP A 36 10.16 -12.05 22.36
CA ASP A 36 8.79 -12.27 22.79
C ASP A 36 8.58 -13.75 23.18
N LYS A 37 8.09 -13.97 24.40
CA LYS A 37 7.85 -15.29 24.95
C LYS A 37 6.79 -16.09 24.18
N ASP A 38 5.94 -15.40 23.42
CA ASP A 38 4.85 -16.02 22.65
C ASP A 38 5.31 -16.57 21.29
N VAL A 39 6.55 -16.27 20.86
CA VAL A 39 7.17 -16.91 19.69
C VAL A 39 8.22 -17.93 20.09
N ARG A 40 8.11 -19.13 19.52
CA ARG A 40 9.15 -20.15 19.60
C ARG A 40 10.15 -19.95 18.49
N VAL A 41 11.38 -19.61 18.87
CA VAL A 41 12.52 -19.54 17.96
C VAL A 41 13.43 -20.74 18.19
N GLY A 42 13.78 -21.44 17.12
CA GLY A 42 14.70 -22.56 17.20
C GLY A 42 15.57 -22.69 15.96
N LYS A 43 16.60 -23.53 16.08
CA LYS A 43 17.55 -23.82 15.01
C LYS A 43 17.84 -25.31 14.97
N LEU A 44 17.67 -25.94 13.81
CA LEU A 44 17.99 -27.35 13.60
C LEU A 44 19.52 -27.56 13.48
N PRO A 45 20.03 -28.79 13.73
CA PRO A 45 21.46 -29.10 13.59
C PRO A 45 22.04 -28.82 12.19
N ASN A 46 21.19 -28.81 11.16
CA ASN A 46 21.59 -28.51 9.78
C ASN A 46 21.71 -27.01 9.47
N GLY A 47 21.32 -26.13 10.41
CA GLY A 47 21.39 -24.68 10.26
C GLY A 47 20.05 -23.99 10.05
N LEU A 48 18.98 -24.73 9.71
CA LEU A 48 17.65 -24.18 9.45
C LEU A 48 17.08 -23.50 10.69
N THR A 49 16.67 -22.24 10.55
CA THR A 49 16.01 -21.48 11.63
C THR A 49 14.50 -21.56 11.49
N TYR A 50 13.75 -21.61 12.58
CA TYR A 50 12.29 -21.56 12.54
C TYR A 50 11.71 -20.64 13.62
N PHE A 51 10.57 -20.03 13.29
CA PHE A 51 9.74 -19.19 14.14
C PHE A 51 8.34 -19.79 14.14
N ILE A 52 7.79 -20.10 15.32
CA ILE A 52 6.44 -20.66 15.46
C ILE A 52 5.69 -19.83 16.50
N ARG A 53 4.53 -19.29 16.13
CA ARG A 53 3.65 -18.56 17.05
C ARG A 53 2.21 -19.04 16.91
N HIS A 54 1.58 -19.27 18.06
CA HIS A 54 0.13 -19.43 18.11
C HIS A 54 -0.57 -18.07 18.03
N ASN A 55 -1.54 -17.93 17.14
CA ASN A 55 -2.37 -16.72 17.00
C ASN A 55 -3.72 -17.03 16.37
N GLU A 56 -4.80 -16.53 16.95
CA GLU A 56 -6.19 -16.81 16.54
C GLU A 56 -6.80 -15.70 15.67
N MET A 57 -5.97 -14.89 15.00
CA MET A 57 -6.43 -13.78 14.16
C MET A 57 -5.98 -13.95 12.71
N PRO A 58 -6.81 -14.58 11.86
CA PRO A 58 -8.11 -15.21 12.17
C PRO A 58 -7.99 -16.64 12.75
N LYS A 59 -9.06 -17.11 13.42
CA LYS A 59 -9.15 -18.48 14.00
C LYS A 59 -9.08 -19.53 12.91
N GLU A 60 -8.59 -20.73 13.26
CA GLU A 60 -8.51 -21.89 12.37
C GLU A 60 -7.71 -21.64 11.08
N ARG A 61 -6.79 -20.66 11.11
CA ARG A 61 -5.99 -20.24 9.97
C ARG A 61 -4.53 -20.07 10.37
N ALA A 62 -3.62 -20.35 9.44
CA ALA A 62 -2.20 -20.11 9.64
C ALA A 62 -1.47 -19.70 8.37
N ASN A 63 -0.39 -18.93 8.57
CA ASN A 63 0.57 -18.54 7.56
C ASN A 63 1.82 -19.42 7.68
N PHE A 64 2.36 -19.84 6.54
CA PHE A 64 3.56 -20.66 6.40
C PHE A 64 4.49 -20.01 5.38
N TYR A 65 5.59 -19.44 5.85
CA TYR A 65 6.59 -18.81 4.98
C TYR A 65 7.89 -19.59 5.03
N ILE A 66 8.61 -19.59 3.91
CA ILE A 66 10.04 -19.88 3.87
C ILE A 66 10.76 -18.66 3.30
N VAL A 67 11.71 -18.16 4.09
CA VAL A 67 12.49 -16.96 3.81
C VAL A 67 13.91 -17.39 3.51
N GLN A 68 14.39 -17.05 2.33
CA GLN A 68 15.75 -17.29 1.88
C GLN A 68 16.54 -15.99 2.06
N ARG A 69 17.68 -16.02 2.77
CA ARG A 69 18.67 -14.94 2.68
C ARG A 69 19.47 -15.06 1.37
N VAL A 70 18.78 -15.16 0.25
CA VAL A 70 19.34 -15.36 -1.08
C VAL A 70 18.50 -14.55 -2.05
N GLY A 71 19.13 -13.70 -2.85
CA GLY A 71 18.48 -12.92 -3.89
C GLY A 71 19.42 -12.70 -5.08
N SER A 72 19.19 -11.63 -5.84
CA SER A 72 20.03 -11.32 -7.01
C SER A 72 21.47 -10.96 -6.67
N MET A 73 21.78 -10.55 -5.43
CA MET A 73 23.14 -10.26 -4.96
C MET A 73 24.06 -11.49 -4.95
N GLN A 74 23.48 -12.69 -5.01
CA GLN A 74 24.22 -13.96 -5.08
C GLN A 74 24.46 -14.45 -6.51
N GLU A 75 24.00 -13.72 -7.53
CA GLU A 75 24.16 -14.08 -8.94
C GLU A 75 25.54 -13.73 -9.49
N GLU A 76 26.10 -14.65 -10.27
CA GLU A 76 27.24 -14.39 -11.15
C GLU A 76 26.79 -13.69 -12.46
N ASP A 77 27.72 -13.20 -13.28
CA ASP A 77 27.36 -12.43 -14.50
C ASP A 77 26.54 -13.23 -15.51
N ASN A 78 26.78 -14.54 -15.62
CA ASN A 78 26.00 -15.48 -16.44
C ASN A 78 24.68 -15.92 -15.77
N GLN A 79 24.36 -15.40 -14.58
CA GLN A 79 23.18 -15.76 -13.79
C GLN A 79 22.27 -14.55 -13.52
N SER A 80 22.45 -13.43 -14.22
CA SER A 80 21.66 -12.22 -14.02
C SER A 80 20.16 -12.47 -14.26
N GLY A 81 19.36 -12.45 -13.19
CA GLY A 81 17.91 -12.71 -13.19
C GLY A 81 17.52 -14.12 -12.76
N LEU A 82 18.47 -15.02 -12.46
CA LEU A 82 18.15 -16.42 -12.12
C LEU A 82 17.59 -16.61 -10.72
N ALA A 83 17.80 -15.67 -9.79
CA ALA A 83 17.13 -15.67 -8.49
C ALA A 83 15.61 -15.54 -8.67
N HIS A 84 15.20 -14.56 -9.48
CA HIS A 84 13.80 -14.33 -9.82
C HIS A 84 13.23 -15.45 -10.70
N PHE A 85 14.01 -15.94 -11.65
CA PHE A 85 13.62 -17.08 -12.48
C PHE A 85 13.32 -18.33 -11.64
N LEU A 86 14.18 -18.62 -10.66
CA LEU A 86 14.00 -19.74 -9.73
C LEU A 86 12.72 -19.60 -8.91
N GLU A 87 12.39 -18.38 -8.50
CA GLU A 87 11.16 -18.09 -7.76
C GLU A 87 9.92 -18.50 -8.53
N HIS A 88 9.85 -18.18 -9.83
CA HIS A 88 8.75 -18.63 -10.68
C HIS A 88 8.68 -20.16 -10.74
N LEU A 89 9.82 -20.82 -10.97
CA LEU A 89 9.84 -22.28 -11.11
C LEU A 89 9.53 -23.06 -9.83
N ALA A 90 9.59 -22.42 -8.67
CA ALA A 90 9.12 -23.01 -7.41
C ALA A 90 7.63 -23.40 -7.47
N PHE A 91 6.86 -22.81 -8.40
CA PHE A 91 5.44 -23.09 -8.62
C PHE A 91 5.16 -24.10 -9.75
N ASN A 92 6.19 -24.49 -10.51
CA ASN A 92 6.06 -25.34 -11.70
C ASN A 92 6.49 -26.80 -11.44
N GLY A 93 6.54 -27.19 -10.17
CA GLY A 93 6.69 -28.58 -9.74
C GLY A 93 7.82 -28.81 -8.76
N SER A 94 7.59 -29.76 -7.87
CA SER A 94 8.54 -30.17 -6.84
C SER A 94 8.52 -31.67 -6.60
N ARG A 95 9.44 -32.15 -5.74
CA ARG A 95 9.64 -33.56 -5.40
C ARG A 95 8.34 -34.27 -5.00
N HIS A 96 7.51 -33.65 -4.17
CA HIS A 96 6.26 -34.26 -3.69
C HIS A 96 5.02 -33.77 -4.45
N PHE A 97 5.13 -32.65 -5.17
CA PHE A 97 4.04 -32.04 -5.91
C PHE A 97 4.46 -31.79 -7.38
N PRO A 98 4.43 -32.82 -8.24
CA PRO A 98 4.86 -32.68 -9.63
C PRO A 98 3.94 -31.74 -10.42
N GLY A 99 4.54 -30.98 -11.35
CA GLY A 99 3.85 -29.97 -12.16
C GLY A 99 3.08 -28.97 -11.29
N LYS A 100 1.83 -28.66 -11.65
CA LYS A 100 0.97 -27.75 -10.88
C LYS A 100 0.32 -28.40 -9.64
N GLY A 101 0.80 -29.57 -9.21
CA GLY A 101 0.22 -30.33 -8.10
C GLY A 101 0.14 -29.56 -6.78
N MET A 102 1.09 -28.66 -6.52
CA MET A 102 1.13 -27.84 -5.31
C MET A 102 0.04 -26.76 -5.34
N ILE A 103 -0.04 -26.00 -6.43
CA ILE A 103 -1.07 -24.98 -6.64
C ILE A 103 -2.45 -25.65 -6.57
N ASN A 104 -2.66 -26.74 -7.30
CA ASN A 104 -3.93 -27.48 -7.31
C ASN A 104 -4.32 -27.99 -5.92
N TYR A 105 -3.34 -28.45 -5.11
CA TYR A 105 -3.59 -28.85 -3.73
C TYR A 105 -4.02 -27.66 -2.86
N LEU A 106 -3.27 -26.56 -2.92
CA LEU A 106 -3.50 -25.35 -2.12
C LEU A 106 -4.85 -24.71 -2.48
N GLU A 107 -5.16 -24.57 -3.76
CA GLU A 107 -6.45 -24.03 -4.20
C GLU A 107 -7.61 -24.93 -3.80
N ARG A 108 -7.46 -26.25 -3.86
CA ARG A 108 -8.50 -27.20 -3.40
C ARG A 108 -8.80 -27.05 -1.92
N ILE A 109 -7.81 -26.70 -1.10
CA ILE A 109 -8.05 -26.44 0.32
C ILE A 109 -8.52 -25.01 0.59
N GLY A 110 -8.56 -24.12 -0.41
CA GLY A 110 -9.00 -22.73 -0.28
C GLY A 110 -7.87 -21.75 0.00
N VAL A 111 -6.67 -22.01 -0.54
CA VAL A 111 -5.53 -21.07 -0.61
C VAL A 111 -5.39 -20.57 -2.04
N LYS A 112 -5.65 -19.28 -2.28
CA LYS A 112 -5.69 -18.68 -3.62
C LYS A 112 -4.30 -18.23 -4.12
N PHE A 113 -3.91 -18.60 -5.34
CA PHE A 113 -2.67 -18.12 -5.98
C PHE A 113 -2.70 -16.61 -6.25
N GLY A 114 -1.57 -15.93 -6.07
CA GLY A 114 -1.40 -14.47 -6.23
C GLY A 114 -1.82 -13.65 -5.01
N GLU A 115 -2.86 -14.07 -4.29
CA GLU A 115 -3.33 -13.39 -3.07
C GLU A 115 -2.73 -14.01 -1.80
N GLU A 116 -2.90 -15.32 -1.63
CA GLU A 116 -2.55 -16.05 -0.42
C GLU A 116 -1.31 -16.93 -0.61
N LEU A 117 -1.17 -17.53 -1.80
CA LEU A 117 0.03 -18.20 -2.25
C LEU A 117 0.82 -17.25 -3.15
N ASN A 118 1.95 -16.75 -2.67
CA ASN A 118 2.73 -15.71 -3.36
C ASN A 118 4.23 -15.84 -3.04
N ALA A 119 5.08 -15.27 -3.89
CA ALA A 119 6.50 -15.13 -3.65
C ALA A 119 7.01 -13.77 -4.16
N PHE A 120 8.21 -13.39 -3.71
CA PHE A 120 8.94 -12.29 -4.31
C PHE A 120 10.43 -12.49 -4.17
N THR A 121 11.18 -11.87 -5.08
CA THR A 121 12.64 -11.83 -5.09
C THR A 121 13.13 -10.39 -5.04
N SER A 122 14.11 -10.14 -4.18
CA SER A 122 14.82 -8.85 -4.06
C SER A 122 16.33 -9.07 -4.17
N PHE A 123 17.12 -8.04 -3.84
CA PHE A 123 18.58 -8.09 -3.86
C PHE A 123 19.13 -9.16 -2.91
N ASP A 124 18.67 -9.20 -1.66
CA ASP A 124 19.26 -10.05 -0.61
C ASP A 124 18.33 -11.17 -0.09
N GLU A 125 17.09 -11.24 -0.57
CA GLU A 125 16.10 -12.23 -0.14
C GLU A 125 15.20 -12.75 -1.26
N THR A 126 14.72 -13.98 -1.07
CA THR A 126 13.60 -14.58 -1.80
C THR A 126 12.64 -15.14 -0.76
N ARG A 127 11.36 -14.82 -0.85
CA ARG A 127 10.37 -15.25 0.15
C ARG A 127 9.20 -15.93 -0.54
N TYR A 128 8.85 -17.12 -0.07
CA TYR A 128 7.64 -17.83 -0.49
C TYR A 128 6.65 -17.86 0.67
N THR A 129 5.38 -17.60 0.38
CA THR A 129 4.34 -17.43 1.38
C THR A 129 3.10 -18.26 1.03
N ILE A 130 2.59 -18.98 2.02
CA ILE A 130 1.24 -19.54 2.05
C ILE A 130 0.53 -18.81 3.18
N LYS A 131 -0.45 -17.97 2.86
CA LYS A 131 -1.22 -17.21 3.84
C LYS A 131 -2.58 -17.86 4.05
N ASP A 132 -3.10 -17.70 5.26
CA ASP A 132 -4.49 -18.00 5.59
C ASP A 132 -4.94 -19.44 5.22
N ALA A 133 -4.06 -20.42 5.40
CA ALA A 133 -4.38 -21.83 5.16
C ALA A 133 -5.32 -22.36 6.26
N PRO A 134 -6.38 -23.12 5.92
CA PRO A 134 -7.34 -23.64 6.89
C PRO A 134 -6.80 -24.85 7.66
N VAL A 135 -6.24 -24.60 8.84
CA VAL A 135 -5.53 -25.58 9.66
C VAL A 135 -6.44 -26.44 10.56
N ASN A 136 -7.75 -26.20 10.53
CA ASN A 136 -8.76 -27.06 11.15
C ASN A 136 -8.98 -28.39 10.40
N ARG A 137 -8.37 -28.57 9.23
CA ARG A 137 -8.46 -29.79 8.41
C ARG A 137 -7.22 -30.66 8.59
N ASP A 138 -7.45 -31.95 8.83
CA ASP A 138 -6.37 -32.94 8.99
C ASP A 138 -5.40 -32.93 7.79
N GLY A 139 -4.10 -32.88 8.09
CA GLY A 139 -3.04 -32.93 7.09
C GLY A 139 -2.71 -31.61 6.38
N VAL A 140 -3.45 -30.52 6.61
CA VAL A 140 -3.12 -29.21 6.01
C VAL A 140 -1.79 -28.68 6.52
N VAL A 141 -1.60 -28.64 7.84
CA VAL A 141 -0.33 -28.23 8.47
C VAL A 141 0.84 -29.04 7.92
N ASP A 142 0.67 -30.37 7.87
CA ASP A 142 1.67 -31.29 7.36
C ASP A 142 2.04 -31.03 5.91
N SER A 143 1.04 -30.78 5.06
CA SER A 143 1.24 -30.52 3.63
C SER A 143 1.87 -29.16 3.39
N CYS A 144 1.47 -28.13 4.12
CA CYS A 144 2.11 -26.81 4.03
C CYS A 144 3.59 -26.89 4.45
N ILE A 145 3.92 -27.59 5.54
CA ILE A 145 5.32 -27.80 5.95
C ILE A 145 6.10 -28.61 4.90
N LEU A 146 5.46 -29.60 4.27
CA LEU A 146 6.06 -30.36 3.18
C LEU A 146 6.32 -29.48 1.94
N ILE A 147 5.43 -28.54 1.63
CA ILE A 147 5.64 -27.55 0.56
C ILE A 147 6.83 -26.65 0.89
N LEU A 148 6.95 -26.16 2.13
CA LEU A 148 8.13 -25.39 2.54
C LEU A 148 9.42 -26.21 2.39
N ARG A 149 9.38 -27.52 2.66
CA ARG A 149 10.51 -28.42 2.42
C ARG A 149 10.84 -28.55 0.94
N ASP A 150 9.83 -28.63 0.09
CA ASP A 150 10.02 -28.72 -1.36
C ASP A 150 10.60 -27.44 -1.95
N TRP A 151 10.16 -26.27 -1.51
CA TRP A 151 10.79 -25.00 -1.88
C TRP A 151 12.23 -24.88 -1.35
N SER A 152 12.53 -25.53 -0.22
CA SER A 152 13.85 -25.53 0.39
C SER A 152 14.90 -26.31 -0.41
N ASP A 153 14.64 -27.57 -0.81
CA ASP A 153 15.62 -28.43 -1.53
C ASP A 153 15.00 -29.40 -2.56
N GLY A 154 13.74 -29.22 -2.93
CA GLY A 154 12.96 -30.13 -3.77
C GLY A 154 12.33 -29.54 -5.03
N ILE A 155 12.70 -28.33 -5.47
CA ILE A 155 12.17 -27.74 -6.72
C ILE A 155 12.64 -28.59 -7.91
N ALA A 156 11.73 -28.92 -8.83
CA ALA A 156 11.99 -29.90 -9.89
C ALA A 156 12.91 -29.38 -11.01
N LEU A 157 12.84 -28.08 -11.33
CA LEU A 157 13.66 -27.40 -12.35
C LEU A 157 13.67 -28.15 -13.70
N LEU A 158 12.48 -28.44 -14.25
CA LEU A 158 12.30 -29.13 -15.52
C LEU A 158 12.66 -28.22 -16.70
N ASP A 159 13.36 -28.76 -17.71
CA ASP A 159 13.81 -27.99 -18.89
C ASP A 159 12.62 -27.34 -19.65
N GLU A 160 11.52 -28.08 -19.82
CA GLU A 160 10.30 -27.59 -20.47
C GLU A 160 9.67 -26.41 -19.72
N GLU A 161 9.61 -26.49 -18.38
CA GLU A 161 9.08 -25.40 -17.56
C GLU A 161 10.01 -24.18 -17.56
N ILE A 162 11.33 -24.39 -17.64
CA ILE A 162 12.28 -23.30 -17.86
C ILE A 162 11.95 -22.58 -19.17
N ASP A 163 11.78 -23.31 -20.27
CA ASP A 163 11.53 -22.66 -21.57
C ASP A 163 10.17 -21.95 -21.63
N ASN A 164 9.14 -22.50 -20.99
CA ASN A 164 7.82 -21.85 -20.87
C ASN A 164 7.91 -20.53 -20.10
N GLU A 165 8.67 -20.49 -19.00
CA GLU A 165 8.74 -19.32 -18.12
C GLU A 165 9.53 -18.14 -18.71
N ARG A 166 10.41 -18.39 -19.70
CA ARG A 166 11.17 -17.32 -20.38
C ARG A 166 10.25 -16.24 -20.97
N GLY A 167 9.16 -16.66 -21.61
CA GLY A 167 8.20 -15.73 -22.22
C GLY A 167 7.44 -14.90 -21.19
N VAL A 168 7.05 -15.53 -20.08
CA VAL A 168 6.34 -14.86 -18.98
C VAL A 168 7.20 -13.77 -18.35
N ILE A 169 8.46 -14.08 -18.02
CA ILE A 169 9.41 -13.13 -17.41
C ILE A 169 9.77 -12.02 -18.41
N GLU A 170 9.86 -12.33 -19.71
CA GLU A 170 10.09 -11.30 -20.73
C GLU A 170 8.93 -10.28 -20.80
N GLU A 171 7.68 -10.75 -20.69
CA GLU A 171 6.52 -9.85 -20.68
C GLU A 171 6.44 -9.05 -19.36
N GLU A 172 6.89 -9.61 -18.24
CA GLU A 172 7.05 -8.85 -16.99
C GLU A 172 8.11 -7.75 -17.09
N TRP A 173 9.28 -8.07 -17.67
CA TRP A 173 10.32 -7.09 -17.96
C TRP A 173 9.79 -5.97 -18.85
N ARG A 174 9.06 -6.29 -19.92
CA ARG A 174 8.48 -5.30 -20.84
C ARG A 174 7.54 -4.32 -20.14
N GLN A 175 6.73 -4.79 -19.19
CA GLN A 175 5.79 -3.97 -18.43
C GLN A 175 6.47 -3.13 -17.34
N SER A 176 7.57 -3.63 -16.77
CA SER A 176 8.31 -2.99 -15.67
C SER A 176 9.40 -2.02 -16.13
N GLU A 177 9.92 -2.13 -17.36
CA GLU A 177 10.99 -1.32 -17.95
C GLU A 177 10.52 0.10 -18.38
N LYS A 178 9.87 0.83 -17.49
CA LYS A 178 9.40 2.22 -17.71
C LYS A 178 10.53 3.24 -17.56
N GLY A 179 10.30 4.48 -18.00
CA GLY A 179 11.29 5.58 -17.90
C GLY A 179 11.92 5.73 -16.50
N ASN A 180 11.11 5.70 -15.44
CA ASN A 180 11.65 5.79 -14.06
C ASN A 180 12.54 4.59 -13.68
N THR A 181 12.21 3.37 -14.12
CA THR A 181 13.02 2.16 -13.89
C THR A 181 14.36 2.23 -14.62
N ARG A 182 14.35 2.76 -15.86
CA ARG A 182 15.58 2.97 -16.64
C ARG A 182 16.48 4.02 -15.99
N VAL A 183 15.89 5.14 -15.54
CA VAL A 183 16.60 6.16 -14.78
C VAL A 183 17.22 5.56 -13.53
N LEU A 184 16.44 4.84 -12.71
CA LEU A 184 16.92 4.17 -11.50
C LEU A 184 18.09 3.21 -11.80
N THR A 185 17.97 2.38 -12.84
CA THR A 185 19.02 1.44 -13.23
C THR A 185 20.34 2.16 -13.59
N GLN A 186 20.27 3.29 -14.29
CA GLN A 186 21.44 4.11 -14.60
C GLN A 186 22.01 4.78 -13.34
N VAL A 187 21.15 5.26 -12.44
CA VAL A 187 21.57 5.82 -11.15
C VAL A 187 22.33 4.78 -10.33
N LEU A 188 21.80 3.57 -10.18
CA LEU A 188 22.46 2.50 -9.42
C LEU A 188 23.83 2.13 -9.99
N LYS A 189 23.96 2.01 -11.32
CA LYS A 189 25.25 1.78 -12.00
C LYS A 189 26.31 2.82 -11.65
N ARG A 190 25.90 4.08 -11.50
CA ARG A 190 26.79 5.22 -11.26
C ARG A 190 27.04 5.48 -9.78
N MET A 191 26.04 5.23 -8.94
CA MET A 191 26.13 5.34 -7.49
C MET A 191 27.01 4.24 -6.91
N PHE A 192 26.94 3.02 -7.48
CA PHE A 192 27.65 1.83 -7.03
C PHE A 192 28.57 1.26 -8.12
N PRO A 193 29.59 2.02 -8.58
CA PRO A 193 30.42 1.61 -9.70
C PRO A 193 31.20 0.34 -9.36
N GLY A 194 30.96 -0.72 -10.13
CA GLY A 194 31.66 -2.01 -9.98
C GLY A 194 31.02 -2.97 -8.97
N LEU A 195 30.14 -2.49 -8.10
CA LEU A 195 29.43 -3.31 -7.11
C LEU A 195 28.21 -4.02 -7.73
N ASN A 196 27.73 -5.07 -7.08
CA ASN A 196 26.55 -5.83 -7.53
C ASN A 196 25.25 -5.02 -7.42
N TYR A 197 25.14 -4.07 -6.49
CA TYR A 197 23.98 -3.17 -6.43
C TYR A 197 23.71 -2.42 -7.75
N GLY A 198 24.75 -2.13 -8.54
CA GLY A 198 24.63 -1.50 -9.87
C GLY A 198 24.44 -2.49 -11.03
N LYS A 199 24.50 -3.81 -10.79
CA LYS A 199 24.53 -4.86 -11.82
C LYS A 199 23.48 -5.95 -11.67
N ARG A 200 22.87 -6.07 -10.49
CA ARG A 200 21.99 -7.19 -10.09
C ARG A 200 20.57 -6.74 -9.80
N MET A 201 20.00 -5.94 -10.70
CA MET A 201 18.54 -5.73 -10.68
C MET A 201 17.85 -7.11 -10.68
N PRO A 202 16.88 -7.37 -9.79
CA PRO A 202 16.27 -8.71 -9.64
C PRO A 202 15.70 -9.30 -10.93
N ILE A 203 15.10 -8.47 -11.80
CA ILE A 203 14.58 -8.89 -13.11
C ILE A 203 15.68 -9.37 -14.08
N GLY A 204 16.94 -9.02 -13.80
CA GLY A 204 18.10 -9.47 -14.54
C GLY A 204 18.30 -8.84 -15.92
N SER A 205 19.16 -9.48 -16.71
CA SER A 205 19.43 -9.12 -18.10
C SER A 205 18.64 -10.03 -19.02
N MET A 206 17.86 -9.44 -19.94
CA MET A 206 17.11 -10.23 -20.93
C MET A 206 18.02 -11.05 -21.85
N ASP A 207 19.28 -10.65 -22.04
CA ASP A 207 20.25 -11.45 -22.78
C ASP A 207 20.55 -12.77 -22.05
N VAL A 208 20.59 -12.75 -20.72
CA VAL A 208 20.79 -13.94 -19.88
C VAL A 208 19.48 -14.72 -19.75
N VAL A 209 18.39 -14.05 -19.36
CA VAL A 209 17.07 -14.69 -19.14
C VAL A 209 16.57 -15.44 -20.37
N ARG A 210 16.87 -14.97 -21.58
CA ARG A 210 16.49 -15.67 -22.83
C ARG A 210 17.39 -16.86 -23.16
N ASN A 211 18.63 -16.92 -22.67
CA ASN A 211 19.66 -17.81 -23.23
C ASN A 211 20.45 -18.65 -22.21
N PHE A 212 20.26 -18.47 -20.90
CA PHE A 212 21.01 -19.24 -19.90
C PHE A 212 20.81 -20.76 -20.09
N SER A 213 21.86 -21.55 -19.83
CA SER A 213 21.76 -23.01 -19.90
C SER A 213 21.00 -23.55 -18.69
N TYR A 214 20.21 -24.61 -18.85
CA TYR A 214 19.43 -25.17 -17.74
C TYR A 214 20.28 -25.52 -16.50
N GLN A 215 21.56 -25.89 -16.71
CA GLN A 215 22.47 -26.21 -15.61
C GLN A 215 22.81 -24.98 -14.74
N GLU A 216 22.87 -23.77 -15.31
CA GLU A 216 23.17 -22.55 -14.54
C GLU A 216 22.14 -22.30 -13.43
N LEU A 217 20.85 -22.51 -13.74
CA LEU A 217 19.78 -22.34 -12.76
C LEU A 217 19.86 -23.40 -11.65
N ARG A 218 20.18 -24.65 -12.02
CA ARG A 218 20.38 -25.74 -11.05
C ARG A 218 21.59 -25.50 -10.16
N ASP A 219 22.68 -25.00 -10.73
CA ASP A 219 23.89 -24.67 -10.00
C ASP A 219 23.63 -23.51 -9.02
N TYR A 220 22.92 -22.48 -9.45
CA TYR A 220 22.47 -21.39 -8.57
C TYR A 220 21.61 -21.92 -7.41
N TYR A 221 20.59 -22.75 -7.71
CA TYR A 221 19.72 -23.35 -6.71
C TYR A 221 20.50 -24.16 -5.67
N HIS A 222 21.32 -25.11 -6.11
CA HIS A 222 22.05 -25.99 -5.20
C HIS A 222 23.20 -25.30 -4.44
N LYS A 223 23.75 -24.18 -4.96
CA LYS A 223 24.76 -23.39 -4.28
C LYS A 223 24.18 -22.58 -3.12
N TRP A 224 22.98 -22.01 -3.30
CA TRP A 224 22.43 -20.99 -2.40
C TRP A 224 21.21 -21.42 -1.58
N TYR A 225 20.35 -22.32 -2.08
CA TYR A 225 19.19 -22.81 -1.31
C TYR A 225 19.62 -23.92 -0.34
N ARG A 226 20.15 -23.49 0.79
CA ARG A 226 20.72 -24.34 1.85
C ARG A 226 20.19 -23.96 3.23
N PRO A 227 20.14 -24.91 4.19
CA PRO A 227 19.36 -24.71 5.41
C PRO A 227 19.90 -23.59 6.31
N ASP A 228 21.21 -23.34 6.34
CA ASP A 228 21.83 -22.24 7.12
C ASP A 228 21.44 -20.83 6.65
N LEU A 229 20.91 -20.68 5.43
CA LEU A 229 20.39 -19.43 4.87
C LEU A 229 18.86 -19.36 4.86
N GLN A 230 18.18 -20.36 5.45
CA GLN A 230 16.73 -20.51 5.41
C GLN A 230 16.08 -20.30 6.78
N GLY A 231 14.94 -19.61 6.74
CA GLY A 231 14.07 -19.37 7.89
C GLY A 231 12.65 -19.86 7.58
N LEU A 232 12.10 -20.72 8.43
CA LEU A 232 10.68 -21.07 8.39
C LEU A 232 9.91 -20.15 9.35
N VAL A 233 8.80 -19.58 8.90
CA VAL A 233 7.92 -18.76 9.75
C VAL A 233 6.52 -19.32 9.69
N ILE A 234 6.02 -19.81 10.83
CA ILE A 234 4.69 -20.40 10.95
C ILE A 234 3.91 -19.65 12.03
N VAL A 235 2.84 -18.96 11.65
CA VAL A 235 2.01 -18.18 12.57
C VAL A 235 0.54 -18.48 12.34
N GLY A 236 -0.17 -18.92 13.37
CA GLY A 236 -1.62 -19.12 13.28
C GLY A 236 -2.20 -19.94 14.40
N ASP A 237 -3.44 -20.40 14.21
CA ASP A 237 -4.18 -21.20 15.17
C ASP A 237 -3.68 -22.66 15.11
N VAL A 238 -2.45 -22.85 15.58
CA VAL A 238 -1.71 -24.12 15.52
C VAL A 238 -1.18 -24.50 16.90
N ASP A 239 -1.01 -25.80 17.11
CA ASP A 239 -0.26 -26.34 18.24
C ASP A 239 1.25 -26.19 17.96
N VAL A 240 1.91 -25.33 18.76
CA VAL A 240 3.32 -25.00 18.60
C VAL A 240 4.22 -26.22 18.77
N ASP A 241 3.91 -27.12 19.71
CA ASP A 241 4.72 -28.31 19.98
C ASP A 241 4.59 -29.34 18.84
N ALA A 242 3.36 -29.51 18.32
CA ALA A 242 3.10 -30.40 17.19
C ALA A 242 3.77 -29.90 15.90
N VAL A 243 3.70 -28.59 15.63
CA VAL A 243 4.36 -27.96 14.47
C VAL A 243 5.89 -28.09 14.58
N GLU A 244 6.47 -27.82 15.76
CA GLU A 244 7.91 -27.94 15.96
C GLU A 244 8.38 -29.38 15.72
N LYS A 245 7.64 -30.36 16.24
CA LYS A 245 7.91 -31.78 15.99
C LYS A 245 7.82 -32.09 14.49
N LYS A 246 6.79 -31.60 13.80
CA LYS A 246 6.61 -31.83 12.36
C LYS A 246 7.73 -31.21 11.53
N ILE A 247 8.21 -30.00 11.88
CA ILE A 247 9.39 -29.40 11.24
C ILE A 247 10.60 -30.31 11.45
N LYS A 248 10.87 -30.72 12.69
CA LYS A 248 12.03 -31.60 12.99
C LYS A 248 11.98 -32.90 12.19
N ASP A 249 10.80 -33.53 12.10
CA ASP A 249 10.61 -34.78 11.36
C ASP A 249 10.76 -34.57 9.84
N THR A 250 10.16 -33.51 9.28
CA THR A 250 10.15 -33.23 7.84
C THR A 250 11.52 -32.78 7.30
N PHE A 251 12.32 -32.14 8.15
CA PHE A 251 13.66 -31.64 7.79
C PHE A 251 14.81 -32.51 8.33
N ALA A 252 14.51 -33.65 8.98
CA ALA A 252 15.50 -34.51 9.63
C ALA A 252 16.58 -35.06 8.68
N ASP A 253 16.20 -35.36 7.43
CA ASP A 253 17.09 -35.91 6.40
C ASP A 253 17.81 -34.81 5.59
N MET A 254 17.46 -33.53 5.80
CA MET A 254 18.13 -32.41 5.15
C MET A 254 19.51 -32.21 5.75
N LYS A 255 20.54 -32.37 4.91
CA LYS A 255 21.93 -32.32 5.35
C LYS A 255 22.38 -30.89 5.61
N ALA A 256 23.20 -30.72 6.65
CA ALA A 256 23.97 -29.50 6.81
C ALA A 256 24.85 -29.28 5.57
N PRO A 257 25.02 -28.03 5.08
CA PRO A 257 25.90 -27.76 3.98
C PRO A 257 27.35 -28.11 4.36
N VAL A 258 28.07 -28.74 3.44
CA VAL A 258 29.49 -29.09 3.63
C VAL A 258 30.34 -28.13 2.80
N ASN A 259 31.24 -27.40 3.46
CA ASN A 259 32.05 -26.34 2.84
C ASN A 259 31.23 -25.39 1.95
N PRO A 260 30.13 -24.80 2.46
CA PRO A 260 29.27 -23.92 1.67
C PRO A 260 30.02 -22.72 1.09
N ALA A 261 29.56 -22.23 -0.06
CA ALA A 261 29.98 -20.93 -0.59
C ALA A 261 29.70 -19.83 0.45
N GLU A 262 30.64 -18.93 0.68
CA GLU A 262 30.45 -17.83 1.62
C GLU A 262 29.35 -16.88 1.11
N ARG A 263 28.39 -16.53 1.98
CA ARG A 263 27.43 -15.48 1.69
C ARG A 263 28.02 -14.14 2.12
N VAL A 264 28.57 -13.41 1.16
CA VAL A 264 29.17 -12.09 1.38
C VAL A 264 28.09 -11.02 1.33
N TYR A 265 28.09 -10.10 2.30
CA TYR A 265 27.34 -8.85 2.22
C TYR A 265 28.28 -7.80 1.61
N GLU A 266 27.88 -7.22 0.49
CA GLU A 266 28.74 -6.30 -0.24
C GLU A 266 28.84 -4.95 0.49
N GLU A 267 30.07 -4.56 0.83
CA GLU A 267 30.38 -3.31 1.50
C GLU A 267 30.33 -2.13 0.53
N VAL A 268 29.75 -1.01 0.97
CA VAL A 268 29.77 0.25 0.22
C VAL A 268 31.01 1.04 0.64
N PRO A 269 31.96 1.32 -0.27
CA PRO A 269 33.16 2.06 0.10
C PRO A 269 32.85 3.54 0.39
N ASP A 270 33.54 4.09 1.39
CA ASP A 270 33.56 5.54 1.65
C ASP A 270 34.04 6.29 0.40
N ARG A 271 33.46 7.47 0.16
CA ARG A 271 33.85 8.38 -0.92
C ARG A 271 34.83 9.42 -0.40
N GLU A 272 35.83 9.76 -1.22
CA GLU A 272 36.80 10.81 -0.87
C GLU A 272 36.15 12.21 -0.79
N ALA A 273 35.15 12.44 -1.64
CA ALA A 273 34.40 13.68 -1.73
C ALA A 273 32.94 13.42 -2.17
N PRO A 274 32.02 14.38 -1.91
CA PRO A 274 30.67 14.32 -2.45
C PRO A 274 30.65 14.22 -3.98
N ILE A 275 29.70 13.47 -4.52
CA ILE A 275 29.48 13.32 -5.96
C ILE A 275 28.09 13.78 -6.35
N SER A 276 27.91 14.17 -7.61
CA SER A 276 26.62 14.46 -8.21
C SER A 276 26.33 13.47 -9.33
N ILE A 277 25.06 13.12 -9.49
CA ILE A 277 24.58 12.24 -10.55
C ILE A 277 23.39 12.90 -11.20
N VAL A 278 23.44 13.11 -12.52
CA VAL A 278 22.29 13.54 -13.31
C VAL A 278 21.92 12.45 -14.30
N VAL A 279 20.67 12.00 -14.24
CA VAL A 279 20.11 11.01 -15.19
C VAL A 279 18.76 11.49 -15.67
N THR A 280 18.55 11.44 -16.98
CA THR A 280 17.28 11.84 -17.61
C THR A 280 16.77 10.74 -18.53
N ASP A 281 15.45 10.70 -18.70
CA ASP A 281 14.80 9.82 -19.66
C ASP A 281 13.54 10.52 -20.21
N PRO A 282 13.24 10.43 -21.52
CA PRO A 282 12.08 11.09 -22.11
C PRO A 282 10.72 10.60 -21.57
N GLU A 283 10.68 9.37 -21.05
CA GLU A 283 9.48 8.76 -20.45
C GLU A 283 9.48 8.81 -18.91
N ALA A 284 10.46 9.47 -18.29
CA ALA A 284 10.41 9.70 -16.85
C ALA A 284 9.19 10.58 -16.51
N THR A 285 8.39 10.18 -15.53
CA THR A 285 7.10 10.81 -15.23
C THR A 285 7.18 11.82 -14.10
N SER A 286 8.37 12.18 -13.65
CA SER A 286 8.61 13.15 -12.57
C SER A 286 10.08 13.59 -12.55
N ASN A 287 10.34 14.78 -12.02
CA ASN A 287 11.69 15.24 -11.74
C ASN A 287 11.93 15.20 -10.23
N TYR A 288 13.03 14.57 -9.80
CA TYR A 288 13.40 14.43 -8.41
C TYR A 288 14.81 14.91 -8.20
N ILE A 289 15.03 15.57 -7.07
CA ILE A 289 16.36 15.91 -6.59
C ILE A 289 16.53 15.38 -5.18
N SER A 290 17.69 14.80 -4.88
CA SER A 290 18.01 14.23 -3.58
C SER A 290 19.37 14.72 -3.09
N ILE A 291 19.47 14.92 -1.78
CA ILE A 291 20.73 14.99 -1.04
C ILE A 291 20.75 13.78 -0.10
N SER A 292 21.62 12.81 -0.41
CA SER A 292 21.78 11.58 0.36
C SER A 292 23.16 11.54 1.01
N THR A 293 23.24 11.53 2.34
CA THR A 293 24.49 11.34 3.08
C THR A 293 24.51 9.97 3.77
N SER A 294 25.45 9.11 3.38
CA SER A 294 25.54 7.74 3.90
C SER A 294 26.49 7.57 5.10
N TYR A 295 26.19 6.57 5.92
CA TYR A 295 26.93 6.17 7.11
C TYR A 295 26.82 4.65 7.32
N ASP A 296 27.72 4.07 8.13
CA ASP A 296 27.73 2.62 8.36
C ASP A 296 26.42 2.22 9.06
N ALA A 297 25.77 1.17 8.56
CA ALA A 297 24.62 0.60 9.22
C ALA A 297 25.04 0.07 10.61
N LEU A 298 24.12 0.14 11.59
CA LEU A 298 24.41 -0.44 12.90
C LEU A 298 24.72 -1.95 12.76
N PRO A 299 25.80 -2.47 13.39
CA PRO A 299 26.06 -3.89 13.39
C PRO A 299 24.91 -4.69 13.98
N LYS A 300 24.74 -5.95 13.55
CA LYS A 300 23.58 -6.78 13.92
C LYS A 300 23.45 -6.94 15.44
N GLU A 301 24.55 -7.08 16.17
CA GLU A 301 24.54 -7.16 17.64
C GLU A 301 23.99 -5.89 18.32
N TYR A 302 24.26 -4.70 17.74
CA TYR A 302 23.73 -3.44 18.24
C TYR A 302 22.26 -3.26 17.85
N LYS A 303 21.89 -3.61 16.61
CA LYS A 303 20.49 -3.60 16.15
C LYS A 303 19.59 -4.46 17.06
N ALA A 304 20.10 -5.56 17.59
CA ALA A 304 19.35 -6.45 18.48
C ALA A 304 19.22 -5.97 19.93
N SER A 305 19.86 -4.87 20.30
CA SER A 305 19.95 -4.41 21.70
C SER A 305 19.09 -3.18 21.97
N ALA A 306 19.09 -2.72 23.23
CA ALA A 306 18.48 -1.44 23.59
C ALA A 306 19.04 -0.26 22.79
N VAL A 307 20.32 -0.33 22.35
CA VAL A 307 20.91 0.69 21.46
C VAL A 307 20.19 0.74 20.12
N GLY A 308 19.88 -0.42 19.53
CA GLY A 308 19.14 -0.51 18.27
C GLY A 308 17.74 0.06 18.38
N LEU A 309 17.01 -0.27 19.46
CA LEU A 309 15.69 0.29 19.71
C LEU A 309 15.73 1.80 19.94
N SER A 310 16.70 2.30 20.72
CA SER A 310 16.90 3.74 20.89
C SER A 310 17.24 4.44 19.57
N ASN A 311 18.08 3.83 18.73
CA ASN A 311 18.38 4.36 17.40
C ASN A 311 17.12 4.45 16.52
N ASN A 312 16.28 3.42 16.51
CA ASN A 312 15.01 3.42 15.78
C ASN A 312 14.05 4.51 16.29
N TYR A 313 13.94 4.68 17.62
CA TYR A 313 13.17 5.78 18.20
C TYR A 313 13.67 7.14 17.71
N MET A 314 14.98 7.40 17.85
CA MET A 314 15.58 8.69 17.52
C MET A 314 15.51 9.01 16.02
N THR A 315 15.78 8.04 15.14
CA THR A 315 15.64 8.21 13.69
C THR A 315 14.20 8.47 13.28
N THR A 316 13.24 7.76 13.87
CA THR A 316 11.81 7.93 13.56
C THR A 316 11.32 9.34 13.94
N VAL A 317 11.60 9.81 15.16
CA VAL A 317 11.18 11.16 15.57
C VAL A 317 11.90 12.25 14.78
N LEU A 318 13.16 12.02 14.40
CA LEU A 318 13.94 12.94 13.57
C LEU A 318 13.33 13.06 12.16
N SER A 319 12.95 11.93 11.53
CA SER A 319 12.21 11.91 10.27
C SER A 319 10.86 12.63 10.37
N MET A 320 10.07 12.35 11.41
CA MET A 320 8.77 13.02 11.62
C MET A 320 8.90 14.54 11.71
N MET A 321 9.87 15.06 12.47
CA MET A 321 10.09 16.50 12.61
C MET A 321 10.53 17.16 11.31
N MET A 322 11.49 16.58 10.58
CA MET A 322 11.93 17.13 9.29
C MET A 322 10.80 17.10 8.26
N ASN A 323 10.05 16.00 8.17
CA ASN A 323 8.94 15.86 7.23
C ASN A 323 7.84 16.88 7.51
N THR A 324 7.59 17.20 8.78
CA THR A 324 6.67 18.29 9.14
C THR A 324 7.14 19.64 8.58
N ARG A 325 8.44 19.96 8.66
CA ARG A 325 8.98 21.21 8.10
C ARG A 325 8.95 21.24 6.58
N LEU A 326 9.24 20.11 5.93
CA LEU A 326 9.21 20.00 4.46
C LEU A 326 7.77 20.13 3.92
N GLU A 327 6.80 19.53 4.61
CA GLU A 327 5.36 19.67 4.30
C GLU A 327 4.90 21.12 4.45
N GLU A 328 5.34 21.82 5.51
CA GLU A 328 5.09 23.26 5.71
C GLU A 328 5.62 24.13 4.55
N ILE A 329 6.74 23.74 3.93
CA ILE A 329 7.30 24.43 2.78
C ILE A 329 6.48 24.12 1.52
N ALA A 330 6.09 22.86 1.31
CA ALA A 330 5.31 22.42 0.16
C ALA A 330 3.91 23.05 0.09
N GLN A 331 3.32 23.38 1.24
CA GLN A 331 1.99 23.98 1.32
C GLN A 331 1.97 25.50 1.06
N LYS A 332 3.12 26.17 0.98
CA LYS A 332 3.18 27.62 0.77
C LYS A 332 2.96 28.00 -0.70
N PRO A 333 2.39 29.19 -0.97
CA PRO A 333 2.37 29.75 -2.32
C PRO A 333 3.78 29.86 -2.89
N ASN A 334 3.95 29.50 -4.16
CA ASN A 334 5.25 29.44 -4.84
C ASN A 334 6.26 28.50 -4.15
N ALA A 335 5.77 27.38 -3.60
CA ALA A 335 6.61 26.36 -3.01
C ALA A 335 7.78 25.98 -3.95
N PRO A 336 8.99 25.79 -3.41
CA PRO A 336 10.18 25.46 -4.18
C PRO A 336 10.12 24.06 -4.82
N PHE A 337 9.24 23.20 -4.31
CA PHE A 337 9.00 21.82 -4.74
C PHE A 337 7.52 21.47 -4.56
N ILE A 338 7.08 20.40 -5.24
CA ILE A 338 5.72 19.85 -5.19
C ILE A 338 5.47 19.07 -3.88
N GLY A 339 6.54 18.48 -3.36
CA GLY A 339 6.61 17.72 -2.13
C GLY A 339 8.05 17.33 -1.87
N ALA A 340 8.41 17.16 -0.61
CA ALA A 340 9.72 16.68 -0.20
C ALA A 340 9.59 15.84 1.07
N GLU A 341 10.49 14.88 1.22
CA GLU A 341 10.54 14.02 2.40
C GLU A 341 11.99 13.69 2.75
N MET A 342 12.19 13.38 4.03
CA MET A 342 13.39 12.80 4.58
C MET A 342 13.13 11.35 4.98
N SER A 343 14.01 10.45 4.56
CA SER A 343 14.07 9.07 5.01
C SER A 343 15.42 8.77 5.65
N ILE A 344 15.43 7.80 6.57
CA ILE A 344 16.65 7.28 7.18
C ILE A 344 16.60 5.75 7.16
N GLY A 345 17.59 5.12 6.56
CA GLY A 345 17.66 3.66 6.43
C GLY A 345 18.60 3.23 5.30
N PRO A 346 18.48 2.00 4.78
CA PRO A 346 19.31 1.53 3.67
C PRO A 346 19.26 2.46 2.45
N ILE A 347 20.37 2.64 1.76
CA ILE A 347 20.44 3.47 0.54
C ILE A 347 19.46 2.91 -0.49
N MET A 348 18.44 3.70 -0.83
CA MET A 348 17.34 3.33 -1.73
C MET A 348 16.60 2.05 -1.32
N GLY A 349 16.69 1.64 -0.04
CA GLY A 349 16.14 0.38 0.46
C GLY A 349 16.94 -0.88 0.10
N LEU A 350 18.17 -0.74 -0.41
CA LEU A 350 18.91 -1.84 -1.04
C LEU A 350 20.07 -2.39 -0.19
N THR A 351 20.80 -1.52 0.50
CA THR A 351 22.09 -1.86 1.10
C THR A 351 21.96 -2.53 2.47
N MET A 352 22.83 -3.52 2.76
CA MET A 352 22.81 -4.23 4.04
C MET A 352 23.84 -3.72 5.06
N THR A 353 24.88 -3.02 4.60
CA THR A 353 26.02 -2.57 5.44
C THR A 353 26.13 -1.05 5.59
N GLU A 354 25.35 -0.30 4.82
CA GLU A 354 25.36 1.17 4.79
C GLU A 354 23.91 1.67 4.87
N ASP A 355 23.65 2.67 5.70
CA ASP A 355 22.40 3.42 5.76
C ASP A 355 22.65 4.87 5.27
N ASN A 356 21.61 5.65 4.99
CA ASN A 356 21.71 7.07 4.68
C ASN A 356 20.65 7.91 5.37
N VAL A 357 20.91 9.21 5.42
CA VAL A 357 19.88 10.24 5.52
C VAL A 357 19.66 10.75 4.11
N ASP A 358 18.48 10.53 3.56
CA ASP A 358 18.10 10.98 2.22
C ASP A 358 16.99 12.02 2.33
N ILE A 359 17.19 13.18 1.72
CA ILE A 359 16.13 14.18 1.55
C ILE A 359 15.86 14.34 0.06
N THR A 360 14.69 13.90 -0.36
CA THR A 360 14.23 13.91 -1.75
C THR A 360 13.13 14.94 -1.93
N ALA A 361 13.17 15.71 -3.02
CA ALA A 361 12.14 16.65 -3.43
C ALA A 361 11.69 16.40 -4.87
N VAL A 362 10.37 16.41 -5.10
CA VAL A 362 9.77 16.40 -6.44
C VAL A 362 9.61 17.83 -6.91
N PHE A 363 10.09 18.16 -8.11
CA PHE A 363 10.11 19.55 -8.57
C PHE A 363 9.57 19.72 -10.00
N GLU A 364 9.09 20.94 -10.27
CA GLU A 364 8.60 21.31 -11.60
C GLU A 364 9.77 21.47 -12.59
N PRO A 365 9.56 21.26 -13.90
CA PRO A 365 10.59 21.52 -14.89
C PRO A 365 11.26 22.89 -14.72
N ASN A 366 12.60 22.93 -14.84
CA ASN A 366 13.43 24.11 -14.66
C ASN A 366 13.45 24.73 -13.23
N LYS A 367 12.84 24.09 -12.22
CA LYS A 367 12.93 24.52 -10.81
C LYS A 367 13.94 23.71 -9.97
N GLY A 368 14.80 22.90 -10.60
CA GLY A 368 15.73 22.01 -9.91
C GLY A 368 16.66 22.72 -8.91
N GLU A 369 17.27 23.84 -9.32
CA GLU A 369 18.13 24.63 -8.41
C GLU A 369 17.33 25.24 -7.24
N ILE A 370 16.10 25.68 -7.49
CA ILE A 370 15.22 26.24 -6.44
C ILE A 370 14.87 25.16 -5.41
N ALA A 371 14.47 23.97 -5.88
CA ALA A 371 14.18 22.82 -5.02
C ALA A 371 15.41 22.39 -4.21
N LEU A 372 16.57 22.27 -4.87
CA LEU A 372 17.84 21.93 -4.21
C LEU A 372 18.20 22.92 -3.12
N ASN A 373 18.12 24.21 -3.42
CA ASN A 373 18.44 25.27 -2.46
C ASN A 373 17.49 25.23 -1.26
N ALA A 374 16.21 24.92 -1.47
CA ALA A 374 15.24 24.83 -0.39
C ALA A 374 15.50 23.63 0.54
N ILE A 375 15.76 22.44 -0.01
CA ILE A 375 16.10 21.28 0.82
C ILE A 375 17.46 21.47 1.51
N ALA A 376 18.45 22.05 0.82
CA ALA A 376 19.74 22.38 1.42
C ALA A 376 19.60 23.43 2.55
N ALA A 377 18.70 24.40 2.39
CA ALA A 377 18.39 25.40 3.42
C ALA A 377 17.85 24.73 4.67
N GLU A 378 16.93 23.79 4.52
CA GLU A 378 16.29 23.15 5.66
C GLU A 378 17.22 22.14 6.36
N ILE A 379 18.05 21.41 5.60
CA ILE A 379 19.17 20.63 6.14
C ILE A 379 20.09 21.51 6.97
N LYS A 380 20.52 22.65 6.40
CA LYS A 380 21.40 23.59 7.09
C LYS A 380 20.74 24.17 8.33
N ARG A 381 19.47 24.54 8.25
CA ARG A 381 18.69 25.09 9.37
C ARG A 381 18.64 24.11 10.53
N ALA A 382 18.29 22.85 10.25
CA ALA A 382 18.27 21.79 11.24
C ALA A 382 19.69 21.46 11.77
N LYS A 383 20.73 21.56 10.94
CA LYS A 383 22.12 21.35 11.37
C LYS A 383 22.63 22.46 12.30
N ASP A 384 22.37 23.72 11.96
CA ASP A 384 22.92 24.89 12.66
C ASP A 384 22.11 25.27 13.91
N PHE A 385 20.77 25.14 13.86
CA PHE A 385 19.86 25.54 14.94
C PHE A 385 19.12 24.39 15.62
N GLY A 386 19.11 23.21 15.02
CA GLY A 386 18.38 22.05 15.55
C GLY A 386 16.86 22.10 15.35
N PHE A 387 16.22 21.08 15.90
CA PHE A 387 14.79 21.00 16.17
C PHE A 387 14.48 21.57 17.55
N THR A 388 13.28 22.14 17.68
CA THR A 388 12.78 22.71 18.92
C THR A 388 12.18 21.65 19.83
N ALA A 389 12.10 21.95 21.14
CA ALA A 389 11.46 21.06 22.11
C ALA A 389 9.98 20.77 21.80
N ALA A 390 9.26 21.75 21.21
CA ALA A 390 7.87 21.60 20.83
C ALA A 390 7.68 20.62 19.66
N GLU A 391 8.56 20.68 18.65
CA GLU A 391 8.58 19.71 17.55
C GLU A 391 8.82 18.29 18.08
N TYR A 392 9.83 18.12 18.94
CA TYR A 392 10.15 16.82 19.53
C TYR A 392 9.01 16.29 20.39
N GLN A 393 8.38 17.14 21.21
CA GLN A 393 7.26 16.72 22.04
C GLN A 393 6.09 16.18 21.21
N ARG A 394 5.75 16.83 20.08
CA ARG A 394 4.68 16.35 19.20
C ARG A 394 5.06 15.04 18.52
N ALA A 395 6.24 14.96 17.89
CA ALA A 395 6.70 13.75 17.21
C ALA A 395 6.83 12.55 18.17
N SER A 396 7.34 12.80 19.38
CA SER A 396 7.45 11.79 20.45
C SER A 396 6.08 11.31 20.92
N ALA A 397 5.14 12.22 21.18
CA ALA A 397 3.79 11.87 21.60
C ALA A 397 3.05 11.07 20.52
N GLU A 398 3.20 11.45 19.25
CA GLU A 398 2.65 10.72 18.11
C GLU A 398 3.20 9.30 18.02
N LEU A 399 4.53 9.15 18.13
CA LEU A 399 5.18 7.85 18.12
C LEU A 399 4.73 6.98 19.30
N VAL A 400 4.77 7.49 20.54
CA VAL A 400 4.35 6.72 21.73
C VAL A 400 2.89 6.32 21.63
N ASN A 401 2.01 7.21 21.16
CA ASN A 401 0.60 6.88 20.96
C ASN A 401 0.42 5.76 19.93
N SER A 402 1.21 5.72 18.86
CA SER A 402 1.14 4.61 17.88
C SER A 402 1.45 3.25 18.51
N TYR A 403 2.43 3.18 19.43
CA TYR A 403 2.74 1.98 20.20
C TYR A 403 1.67 1.66 21.24
N GLU A 404 1.11 2.68 21.91
CA GLU A 404 -0.01 2.50 22.85
C GLU A 404 -1.23 1.88 22.14
N ASN A 405 -1.57 2.38 20.96
CA ASN A 405 -2.67 1.85 20.16
C ASN A 405 -2.39 0.42 19.71
N SER A 406 -1.16 0.13 19.30
CA SER A 406 -0.73 -1.23 18.93
C SER A 406 -0.83 -2.18 20.13
N LEU A 407 -0.48 -1.73 21.34
CA LEU A 407 -0.63 -2.49 22.58
C LEU A 407 -2.12 -2.73 22.91
N ASN A 408 -2.93 -1.68 22.85
CA ASN A 408 -4.37 -1.73 23.17
C ASN A 408 -5.17 -2.54 22.13
N SER A 409 -4.65 -2.67 20.91
CA SER A 409 -5.21 -3.47 19.82
C SER A 409 -4.41 -4.74 19.54
N LYS A 410 -3.51 -5.17 20.43
CA LYS A 410 -2.63 -6.34 20.21
C LYS A 410 -3.40 -7.62 19.87
N ALA A 411 -4.61 -7.77 20.43
CA ALA A 411 -5.50 -8.90 20.17
C ALA A 411 -6.05 -8.92 18.75
N ASN A 412 -5.94 -7.82 18.00
CA ASN A 412 -6.33 -7.71 16.59
C ASN A 412 -5.14 -7.99 15.63
N ARG A 413 -3.95 -8.27 16.15
CA ARG A 413 -2.73 -8.45 15.33
C ARG A 413 -2.80 -9.74 14.53
N THR A 414 -2.65 -9.63 13.21
CA THR A 414 -2.89 -10.74 12.28
C THR A 414 -1.70 -11.68 12.17
N ASN A 415 -1.95 -12.90 11.67
CA ASN A 415 -0.88 -13.86 11.33
C ASN A 415 0.17 -13.24 10.40
N THR A 416 -0.27 -12.47 9.40
CA THR A 416 0.61 -11.78 8.44
C THR A 416 1.52 -10.76 9.13
N SER A 417 1.00 -9.95 10.06
CA SER A 417 1.80 -8.95 10.78
C SER A 417 2.94 -9.57 11.61
N TYR A 418 2.69 -10.69 12.28
CA TYR A 418 3.74 -11.42 13.00
C TYR A 418 4.70 -12.13 12.04
N ALA A 419 4.18 -12.75 10.99
CA ALA A 419 5.02 -13.48 10.05
C ALA A 419 5.99 -12.56 9.28
N ASP A 420 5.54 -11.36 8.92
CA ASP A 420 6.38 -10.34 8.28
C ASP A 420 7.43 -9.77 9.26
N GLU A 421 7.08 -9.56 10.54
CA GLU A 421 8.03 -9.18 11.59
C GLU A 421 9.14 -10.24 11.75
N TYR A 422 8.79 -11.52 11.85
CA TYR A 422 9.77 -12.60 11.99
C TYR A 422 10.63 -12.79 10.74
N SER A 423 10.05 -12.58 9.56
CA SER A 423 10.80 -12.61 8.31
C SER A 423 11.82 -11.48 8.23
N SER A 424 11.43 -10.25 8.58
CA SER A 424 12.33 -9.10 8.63
C SER A 424 13.40 -9.25 9.72
N TYR A 425 13.05 -9.79 10.89
CA TYR A 425 14.02 -10.14 11.92
C TYR A 425 15.03 -11.19 11.41
N PHE A 426 14.55 -12.18 10.66
CA PHE A 426 15.42 -13.16 10.04
C PHE A 426 16.32 -12.54 8.96
N THR A 427 15.85 -11.70 8.05
CA THR A 427 16.70 -11.17 6.97
C THR A 427 17.63 -10.05 7.44
N SER A 428 17.08 -9.07 8.13
CA SER A 428 17.74 -7.80 8.47
C SER A 428 18.27 -7.72 9.90
N GLY A 429 17.85 -8.63 10.78
CA GLY A 429 18.16 -8.58 12.21
C GLY A 429 17.26 -7.60 12.96
N GLY A 430 17.75 -7.03 14.06
CA GLY A 430 16.95 -6.16 14.93
C GLY A 430 16.42 -6.91 16.15
N TYR A 431 15.25 -6.53 16.63
CA TYR A 431 14.65 -7.03 17.88
C TYR A 431 13.19 -7.41 17.66
N ILE A 432 12.69 -8.35 18.48
CA ILE A 432 11.28 -8.80 18.51
C ILE A 432 10.82 -9.07 19.95
N PRO A 433 10.87 -8.09 20.88
CA PRO A 433 10.61 -8.31 22.30
C PRO A 433 9.12 -8.35 22.65
N GLY A 434 8.24 -8.02 21.70
CA GLY A 434 6.79 -7.93 21.91
C GLY A 434 6.33 -6.51 22.25
N ILE A 435 5.08 -6.20 21.89
CA ILE A 435 4.56 -4.83 21.90
C ILE A 435 4.50 -4.20 23.29
N GLU A 436 4.30 -5.00 24.34
CA GLU A 436 4.34 -4.55 25.74
C GLU A 436 5.70 -3.95 26.09
N PHE A 437 6.77 -4.65 25.70
CA PHE A 437 8.13 -4.24 25.99
C PHE A 437 8.54 -3.03 25.14
N GLU A 438 8.16 -3.03 23.86
CA GLU A 438 8.39 -1.90 22.96
C GLU A 438 7.69 -0.64 23.46
N TYR A 439 6.38 -0.70 23.76
CA TYR A 439 5.65 0.45 24.30
C TYR A 439 6.29 1.00 25.58
N GLN A 440 6.70 0.13 26.50
CA GLN A 440 7.37 0.54 27.72
C GLN A 440 8.67 1.29 27.42
N LEU A 441 9.55 0.74 26.56
CA LEU A 441 10.81 1.38 26.24
C LEU A 441 10.64 2.67 25.44
N MET A 442 9.73 2.70 24.46
CA MET A 442 9.42 3.91 23.70
C MET A 442 8.90 5.02 24.64
N SER A 443 8.05 4.67 25.60
CA SER A 443 7.56 5.62 26.62
C SER A 443 8.67 6.15 27.53
N GLN A 444 9.61 5.28 27.93
CA GLN A 444 10.76 5.68 28.74
C GLN A 444 11.72 6.59 27.97
N LEU A 445 11.99 6.27 26.70
CA LEU A 445 12.82 7.08 25.82
C LEU A 445 12.18 8.45 25.58
N ALA A 446 10.88 8.50 25.34
CA ALA A 446 10.12 9.75 25.20
C ALA A 446 10.23 10.66 26.44
N GLN A 447 10.18 10.10 27.64
CA GLN A 447 10.29 10.84 28.90
C GLN A 447 11.74 11.24 29.24
N GLY A 448 12.71 10.42 28.87
CA GLY A 448 14.11 10.58 29.27
C GLY A 448 14.97 11.36 28.27
N LEU A 449 14.69 11.27 26.97
CA LEU A 449 15.47 11.93 25.94
C LEU A 449 15.07 13.39 25.77
N GLN A 450 16.08 14.25 25.64
CA GLN A 450 15.92 15.67 25.34
C GLN A 450 16.21 15.92 23.85
N VAL A 451 15.60 16.96 23.29
CA VAL A 451 15.76 17.31 21.86
C VAL A 451 17.22 17.54 21.47
N ASP A 452 18.07 18.02 22.39
CA ASP A 452 19.50 18.21 22.15
C ASP A 452 20.23 16.94 21.71
N VAL A 453 19.79 15.76 22.20
CA VAL A 453 20.36 14.48 21.80
C VAL A 453 19.99 14.15 20.36
N ILE A 454 18.76 14.44 19.96
CA ILE A 454 18.27 14.27 18.59
C ILE A 454 19.00 15.21 17.64
N ASN A 455 19.20 16.46 18.04
CA ASN A 455 19.95 17.46 17.29
C ASN A 455 21.41 17.04 17.09
N GLN A 456 22.05 16.52 18.13
CA GLN A 456 23.42 15.97 18.04
C GLN A 456 23.49 14.77 17.09
N MET A 457 22.51 13.87 17.15
CA MET A 457 22.43 12.74 16.24
C MET A 457 22.33 13.23 14.79
N PHE A 458 21.42 14.16 14.48
CA PHE A 458 21.28 14.73 13.15
C PHE A 458 22.59 15.32 12.63
N GLN A 459 23.27 16.12 13.44
CA GLN A 459 24.57 16.70 13.09
C GLN A 459 25.63 15.64 12.79
N GLN A 460 25.64 14.53 13.54
CA GLN A 460 26.60 13.45 13.35
C GLN A 460 26.30 12.61 12.11
N LEU A 461 25.03 12.31 11.81
CA LEU A 461 24.63 11.58 10.61
C LEU A 461 25.05 12.32 9.33
N LEU A 462 25.07 13.66 9.37
CA LEU A 462 25.48 14.51 8.25
C LEU A 462 26.98 14.86 8.24
N ASN A 463 27.78 14.30 9.16
CA ASN A 463 29.22 14.60 9.26
C ASN A 463 30.05 13.58 8.46
N SER A 464 29.78 13.47 7.16
CA SER A 464 30.42 12.53 6.24
C SER A 464 30.65 13.13 4.86
N ASN A 465 31.74 12.73 4.20
CA ASN A 465 32.00 13.05 2.79
C ASN A 465 31.20 12.14 1.84
N ASN A 466 30.49 11.12 2.35
CA ASN A 466 29.68 10.18 1.57
C ASN A 466 28.34 10.79 1.16
N THR A 467 28.38 11.96 0.52
CA THR A 467 27.18 12.63 0.02
C THR A 467 27.01 12.42 -1.48
N VAL A 468 25.81 12.03 -1.89
CA VAL A 468 25.39 11.98 -3.29
C VAL A 468 24.30 13.01 -3.50
N VAL A 469 24.50 13.92 -4.45
CA VAL A 469 23.47 14.84 -4.93
C VAL A 469 22.92 14.29 -6.23
N LEU A 470 21.71 13.73 -6.16
CA LEU A 470 21.09 13.03 -7.29
C LEU A 470 20.04 13.93 -7.93
N LEU A 471 20.07 14.07 -9.26
CA LEU A 471 18.97 14.61 -10.05
C LEU A 471 18.50 13.55 -11.04
N MET A 472 17.21 13.27 -11.00
CA MET A 472 16.48 12.46 -11.96
C MET A 472 15.46 13.34 -12.67
N GLY A 473 15.37 13.27 -14.00
CA GLY A 473 14.52 14.20 -14.74
C GLY A 473 13.90 13.65 -16.02
N GLN A 474 12.80 14.28 -16.43
CA GLN A 474 12.17 14.05 -17.72
C GLN A 474 12.89 14.80 -18.82
N GLU A 475 13.48 14.08 -19.77
CA GLU A 475 14.08 14.69 -20.96
C GLU A 475 12.99 15.23 -21.90
N LYS A 476 12.92 16.56 -22.07
CA LYS A 476 11.90 17.20 -22.90
C LYS A 476 12.37 18.54 -23.44
N GLU A 477 11.86 18.91 -24.62
CA GLU A 477 12.10 20.24 -25.20
C GLU A 477 11.69 21.36 -24.23
N GLY A 478 12.57 22.36 -24.08
CA GLY A 478 12.37 23.49 -23.18
C GLY A 478 12.67 23.20 -21.70
N VAL A 479 13.10 21.98 -21.37
CA VAL A 479 13.58 21.61 -20.03
C VAL A 479 15.09 21.42 -20.09
N SER A 480 15.81 22.16 -19.25
CA SER A 480 17.27 22.02 -19.12
C SER A 480 17.62 21.47 -17.75
N PHE A 481 18.59 20.57 -17.72
CA PHE A 481 19.17 20.04 -16.49
C PHE A 481 20.61 20.52 -16.35
N PRO A 482 21.09 20.77 -15.11
CA PRO A 482 22.47 21.14 -14.89
C PRO A 482 23.39 19.98 -15.27
N THR A 483 24.62 20.30 -15.66
CA THR A 483 25.72 19.34 -15.60
C THR A 483 25.97 18.91 -14.16
N GLU A 484 26.68 17.80 -13.96
CA GLU A 484 27.02 17.34 -12.62
C GLU A 484 27.89 18.32 -11.85
N GLU A 485 28.81 19.00 -12.54
CA GLU A 485 29.63 20.05 -11.95
C GLU A 485 28.76 21.24 -11.48
N GLU A 486 27.81 21.68 -12.31
CA GLU A 486 26.87 22.75 -11.96
C GLU A 486 25.96 22.34 -10.80
N LEU A 487 25.45 21.10 -10.80
CA LEU A 487 24.62 20.58 -9.72
C LEU A 487 25.38 20.53 -8.39
N MET A 488 26.63 20.07 -8.41
CA MET A 488 27.49 20.03 -7.23
C MET A 488 27.84 21.44 -6.75
N ALA A 489 28.08 22.38 -7.66
CA ALA A 489 28.31 23.78 -7.32
C ALA A 489 27.06 24.42 -6.68
N ALA A 490 25.86 24.15 -7.23
CA ALA A 490 24.59 24.60 -6.68
C ALA A 490 24.35 24.04 -5.28
N TYR A 491 24.61 22.74 -5.07
CA TYR A 491 24.52 22.12 -3.74
C TYR A 491 25.45 22.80 -2.72
N LYS A 492 26.74 22.99 -3.07
CA LYS A 492 27.70 23.64 -2.18
C LYS A 492 27.26 25.06 -1.81
N LYS A 493 26.83 25.84 -2.80
CA LYS A 493 26.28 27.19 -2.58
C LYS A 493 25.03 27.17 -1.70
N GLY A 494 24.12 26.22 -1.92
CA GLY A 494 22.94 26.01 -1.08
C GLY A 494 23.32 25.69 0.37
N MET A 495 24.35 24.89 0.60
CA MET A 495 24.84 24.57 1.95
C MET A 495 25.60 25.72 2.63
N GLU A 496 25.99 26.76 1.88
CA GLU A 496 26.64 27.97 2.39
C GLU A 496 25.66 29.12 2.68
N GLN A 497 24.40 29.01 2.25
CA GLN A 497 23.40 30.08 2.39
C GLN A 497 23.13 30.44 3.86
N GLU A 498 22.88 31.71 4.17
CA GLU A 498 22.45 32.09 5.52
C GLU A 498 21.02 31.63 5.77
N VAL A 499 20.77 31.02 6.93
CA VAL A 499 19.44 30.57 7.36
C VAL A 499 19.13 31.10 8.75
N GLU A 500 17.86 31.40 9.01
CA GLU A 500 17.38 31.76 10.35
C GLU A 500 16.92 30.52 11.12
N ALA A 501 16.91 30.59 12.45
CA ALA A 501 16.30 29.55 13.28
C ALA A 501 14.84 29.29 12.88
N TYR A 502 14.42 28.02 12.91
CA TYR A 502 13.03 27.66 12.70
C TYR A 502 12.15 28.27 13.80
N LYS A 503 10.98 28.79 13.41
CA LYS A 503 9.99 29.34 14.33
C LYS A 503 8.74 28.49 14.23
N ASP A 504 8.46 27.75 15.30
CA ASP A 504 7.20 27.03 15.42
C ASP A 504 6.11 28.01 15.82
N GLU A 505 5.33 28.46 14.84
CA GLU A 505 4.21 29.40 15.06
C GLU A 505 2.97 28.70 15.63
N PHE A 506 3.00 27.37 15.80
CA PHE A 506 1.87 26.61 16.32
C PHE A 506 1.66 26.87 17.82
N SER A 507 0.43 27.21 18.17
CA SER A 507 -0.03 27.25 19.57
C SER A 507 -0.86 26.00 19.86
N ASN A 508 -0.64 25.38 21.02
CA ASN A 508 -1.35 24.17 21.43
C ASN A 508 -2.82 24.49 21.76
N VAL A 509 -3.65 24.60 20.73
CA VAL A 509 -5.07 24.94 20.81
C VAL A 509 -5.94 23.68 20.70
N PRO A 510 -7.09 23.64 21.38
CA PRO A 510 -8.03 22.54 21.20
C PRO A 510 -8.63 22.57 19.79
N LEU A 511 -9.16 21.42 19.36
CA LEU A 511 -9.83 21.32 18.07
C LEU A 511 -11.10 22.20 18.00
N MET A 512 -11.78 22.37 19.14
CA MET A 512 -12.92 23.28 19.29
C MET A 512 -12.81 24.05 20.61
N ASP A 513 -12.77 25.37 20.55
CA ASP A 513 -12.80 26.23 21.76
C ASP A 513 -14.19 26.27 22.39
N ASN A 514 -15.23 26.26 21.55
CA ASN A 514 -16.63 26.27 21.97
C ASN A 514 -17.31 25.01 21.46
N LEU A 515 -17.75 24.16 22.38
CA LEU A 515 -18.53 22.98 22.03
C LEU A 515 -19.97 23.38 21.70
N PRO A 516 -20.61 22.75 20.70
CA PRO A 516 -22.02 22.99 20.41
C PRO A 516 -22.90 22.55 21.59
N ASP A 517 -24.01 23.26 21.80
CA ASP A 517 -25.02 22.84 22.75
C ASP A 517 -25.62 21.50 22.29
N PRO A 518 -25.81 20.54 23.21
CA PRO A 518 -26.36 19.24 22.84
C PRO A 518 -27.78 19.39 22.30
N GLY A 519 -28.01 18.77 21.14
CA GLY A 519 -29.35 18.54 20.63
C GLY A 519 -30.09 17.51 21.48
N LYS A 520 -31.37 17.33 21.19
CA LYS A 520 -32.25 16.45 21.95
C LYS A 520 -32.51 15.14 21.20
N LEU A 521 -32.33 14.01 21.89
CA LEU A 521 -32.85 12.72 21.42
C LEU A 521 -34.39 12.73 21.50
N LEU A 522 -35.06 12.55 20.36
CA LEU A 522 -36.53 12.50 20.28
C LEU A 522 -37.08 11.10 20.50
N SER A 523 -36.46 10.09 19.88
CA SER A 523 -36.92 8.72 19.96
C SER A 523 -35.78 7.72 19.81
N GLU A 524 -35.97 6.57 20.46
CA GLU A 524 -35.10 5.41 20.37
C GLU A 524 -35.93 4.19 19.96
N GLU A 525 -35.46 3.49 18.93
CA GLU A 525 -36.00 2.21 18.47
C GLU A 525 -34.93 1.14 18.69
N ASN A 526 -35.17 0.19 19.59
CA ASN A 526 -34.26 -0.89 19.93
C ASN A 526 -34.53 -2.17 19.13
N ASP A 527 -33.55 -3.06 19.13
CA ASP A 527 -33.65 -4.42 18.58
C ASP A 527 -34.16 -4.46 17.14
N LEU A 528 -33.73 -3.48 16.34
CA LEU A 528 -33.93 -3.54 14.90
C LEU A 528 -33.10 -4.68 14.31
N LYS A 529 -33.33 -4.98 13.05
CA LYS A 529 -32.60 -6.00 12.30
C LYS A 529 -31.08 -5.87 12.50
N PHE A 530 -30.40 -7.01 12.61
CA PHE A 530 -28.97 -7.12 12.93
C PHE A 530 -28.58 -6.65 14.34
N GLY A 531 -29.53 -6.44 15.24
CA GLY A 531 -29.27 -5.96 16.61
C GLY A 531 -29.02 -4.45 16.68
N VAL A 532 -29.45 -3.71 15.65
CA VAL A 532 -29.21 -2.28 15.53
C VAL A 532 -30.16 -1.49 16.43
N THR A 533 -29.65 -0.42 17.05
CA THR A 533 -30.48 0.60 17.72
C THR A 533 -30.53 1.84 16.84
N LYS A 534 -31.70 2.42 16.64
CA LYS A 534 -31.86 3.68 15.91
C LYS A 534 -32.22 4.81 16.88
N TRP A 535 -31.49 5.90 16.77
CA TRP A 535 -31.78 7.17 17.42
C TRP A 535 -32.22 8.20 16.39
N THR A 536 -33.22 9.01 16.75
CA THR A 536 -33.67 10.14 15.95
C THR A 536 -33.59 11.40 16.80
N PHE A 537 -32.90 12.41 16.30
CA PHE A 537 -32.68 13.68 17.00
C PHE A 537 -33.69 14.75 16.59
N GLU A 538 -33.80 15.80 17.38
CA GLU A 538 -34.73 16.91 17.14
C GLU A 538 -34.44 17.67 15.84
N ASN A 539 -33.19 17.73 15.42
CA ASN A 539 -32.79 18.26 14.11
C ASN A 539 -33.11 17.30 12.94
N GLY A 540 -33.80 16.17 13.17
CA GLY A 540 -34.22 15.23 12.14
C GLY A 540 -33.15 14.21 11.71
N ALA A 541 -31.89 14.38 12.10
CA ALA A 541 -30.83 13.42 11.81
C ALA A 541 -31.12 12.07 12.49
N THR A 542 -30.73 10.98 11.82
CA THR A 542 -30.88 9.62 12.37
C THR A 542 -29.53 8.94 12.51
N VAL A 543 -29.34 8.18 13.60
CA VAL A 543 -28.11 7.40 13.84
C VAL A 543 -28.48 5.95 14.12
N TYR A 544 -27.92 5.03 13.34
CA TYR A 544 -27.97 3.60 13.55
C TYR A 544 -26.71 3.13 14.25
N LEU A 545 -26.88 2.48 15.40
CA LEU A 545 -25.82 2.05 16.30
C LEU A 545 -25.72 0.53 16.29
N LEU A 546 -24.52 0.01 16.07
CA LEU A 546 -24.20 -1.40 16.23
C LEU A 546 -22.91 -1.57 17.05
N PRO A 547 -23.03 -1.68 18.38
CA PRO A 547 -21.92 -2.09 19.22
C PRO A 547 -21.46 -3.50 18.85
N THR A 548 -20.15 -3.70 18.74
CA THR A 548 -19.53 -5.00 18.45
C THR A 548 -18.36 -5.26 19.38
N ASP A 549 -17.99 -6.54 19.56
CA ASP A 549 -16.81 -6.98 20.31
C ASP A 549 -15.72 -7.57 19.39
N TYR A 550 -15.88 -7.43 18.06
CA TYR A 550 -15.02 -8.10 17.08
C TYR A 550 -13.60 -7.55 17.03
N LYS A 551 -13.44 -6.22 17.08
CA LYS A 551 -12.14 -5.53 17.10
C LYS A 551 -12.13 -4.46 18.18
N LYS A 552 -11.16 -4.56 19.09
CA LYS A 552 -10.96 -3.56 20.15
C LYS A 552 -10.39 -2.27 19.57
N ASN A 553 -10.79 -1.12 20.14
CA ASN A 553 -10.33 0.21 19.74
C ASN A 553 -10.54 0.51 18.25
N ASP A 554 -11.64 0.03 17.70
CA ASP A 554 -12.01 0.25 16.31
C ASP A 554 -13.46 0.71 16.23
N ILE A 555 -13.67 2.03 16.22
CA ILE A 555 -14.97 2.65 16.01
C ILE A 555 -15.01 3.27 14.62
N ARG A 556 -16.07 2.97 13.87
CA ARG A 556 -16.29 3.43 12.49
C ARG A 556 -17.56 4.26 12.42
N LEU A 557 -17.44 5.44 11.83
CA LEU A 557 -18.55 6.33 11.51
C LEU A 557 -18.74 6.39 10.00
N TYR A 558 -19.99 6.30 9.55
CA TYR A 558 -20.39 6.61 8.19
C TYR A 558 -21.69 7.39 8.21
N GLY A 559 -21.72 8.56 7.60
CA GLY A 559 -22.94 9.33 7.34
C GLY A 559 -23.15 9.45 5.84
N ILE A 560 -24.39 9.32 5.39
CA ILE A 560 -24.75 9.47 3.98
C ILE A 560 -26.11 10.14 3.85
N SER A 561 -26.25 10.98 2.82
CA SER A 561 -27.52 11.49 2.32
C SER A 561 -27.60 11.34 0.80
N HIS A 562 -28.80 11.47 0.25
CA HIS A 562 -28.94 11.58 -1.20
C HIS A 562 -28.45 12.95 -1.66
N GLY A 563 -28.02 13.03 -2.93
CA GLY A 563 -27.68 14.30 -3.56
C GLY A 563 -26.51 14.18 -4.54
N GLY A 564 -25.34 14.58 -4.11
CA GLY A 564 -24.10 14.55 -4.88
C GLY A 564 -23.95 15.73 -5.82
N TYR A 565 -22.86 15.72 -6.59
CA TYR A 565 -22.52 16.84 -7.49
C TYR A 565 -23.24 16.78 -8.85
N LEU A 566 -23.78 15.63 -9.28
CA LEU A 566 -24.36 15.52 -10.64
C LEU A 566 -25.62 16.35 -10.81
N GLN A 567 -26.45 16.49 -9.77
CA GLN A 567 -27.63 17.37 -9.81
C GLN A 567 -27.27 18.86 -9.91
N LEU A 568 -26.02 19.21 -9.61
CA LEU A 568 -25.49 20.57 -9.70
C LEU A 568 -24.77 20.82 -11.04
N ALA A 569 -24.65 19.81 -11.91
CA ALA A 569 -23.79 19.88 -13.09
C ALA A 569 -24.16 21.04 -14.04
N ASP A 570 -25.45 21.25 -14.29
CA ASP A 570 -25.93 22.35 -15.15
C ASP A 570 -25.61 23.72 -14.55
N LYS A 571 -25.73 23.86 -13.21
CA LYS A 571 -25.41 25.09 -12.49
C LYS A 571 -23.90 25.34 -12.47
N LEU A 572 -23.11 24.31 -12.25
CA LEU A 572 -21.66 24.39 -12.06
C LEU A 572 -20.90 24.52 -13.38
N GLY A 573 -21.37 23.86 -14.44
CA GLY A 573 -20.62 23.63 -15.67
C GLY A 573 -19.65 22.46 -15.54
N SER A 574 -19.23 21.91 -16.67
CA SER A 574 -18.44 20.67 -16.74
C SER A 574 -17.12 20.72 -15.94
N VAL A 575 -16.34 21.80 -16.09
CA VAL A 575 -15.04 21.96 -15.40
C VAL A 575 -15.20 21.93 -13.89
N ASN A 576 -16.10 22.75 -13.34
CA ASN A 576 -16.32 22.84 -11.89
C ASN A 576 -16.90 21.55 -11.32
N THR A 577 -17.78 20.89 -12.06
CA THR A 577 -18.37 19.60 -11.64
C THR A 577 -17.30 18.50 -11.55
N ARG A 578 -16.33 18.48 -12.48
CA ARG A 578 -15.19 17.54 -12.46
C ARG A 578 -14.07 17.90 -11.48
N SER A 579 -14.19 19.04 -10.81
CA SER A 579 -13.21 19.55 -9.83
C SER A 579 -13.81 19.68 -8.43
N PHE A 580 -14.95 19.00 -8.18
CA PHE A 580 -15.65 19.08 -6.90
C PHE A 580 -14.83 18.53 -5.72
N ASP A 581 -13.91 17.61 -6.00
CA ASP A 581 -12.91 17.08 -5.08
C ASP A 581 -11.91 18.15 -4.60
N MET A 582 -11.73 19.24 -5.35
CA MET A 582 -10.85 20.35 -4.98
C MET A 582 -11.49 21.37 -4.02
N ALA A 583 -12.74 21.15 -3.59
CA ALA A 583 -13.41 22.06 -2.66
C ALA A 583 -12.77 22.05 -1.25
N ASP A 584 -12.33 20.88 -0.77
CA ASP A 584 -11.83 20.65 0.60
C ASP A 584 -10.28 20.60 0.66
N VAL A 585 -9.61 21.54 -0.01
CA VAL A 585 -8.13 21.61 -0.06
C VAL A 585 -7.52 22.46 1.06
N ALA A 586 -8.32 23.28 1.73
CA ALA A 586 -7.84 24.36 2.60
C ALA A 586 -7.75 23.99 4.09
N GLY A 587 -8.21 22.81 4.51
CA GLY A 587 -8.29 22.40 5.92
C GLY A 587 -9.70 22.61 6.52
N VAL A 588 -9.78 22.85 7.82
CA VAL A 588 -11.07 22.94 8.55
C VAL A 588 -11.02 24.02 9.63
N ALA A 589 -12.09 24.81 9.74
CA ALA A 589 -12.22 25.91 10.70
C ALA A 589 -10.98 26.83 10.68
N ASN A 590 -10.34 27.02 11.82
CA ASN A 590 -9.14 27.85 11.96
C ASN A 590 -7.84 27.15 11.54
N PHE A 591 -7.91 25.88 11.14
CA PHE A 591 -6.75 25.04 10.86
C PHE A 591 -6.58 24.79 9.36
N ASP A 592 -5.45 25.18 8.80
CA ASP A 592 -4.97 24.55 7.57
C ASP A 592 -4.57 23.08 7.82
N ASN A 593 -4.20 22.35 6.77
CA ASN A 593 -3.88 20.93 6.89
C ASN A 593 -2.66 20.65 7.79
N THR A 594 -1.67 21.53 7.78
CA THR A 594 -0.50 21.42 8.66
C THR A 594 -0.88 21.62 10.12
N ALA A 595 -1.59 22.71 10.43
CA ALA A 595 -2.03 23.01 11.78
C ALA A 595 -2.97 21.93 12.31
N LEU A 596 -3.86 21.40 11.47
CA LEU A 596 -4.77 20.32 11.84
C LEU A 596 -3.99 19.04 12.20
N SER A 597 -2.97 18.69 11.41
CA SER A 597 -2.08 17.55 11.73
C SER A 597 -1.41 17.74 13.10
N LYS A 598 -0.91 18.95 13.40
CA LYS A 598 -0.32 19.28 14.70
C LYS A 598 -1.32 19.19 15.86
N VAL A 599 -2.59 19.59 15.67
CA VAL A 599 -3.67 19.48 16.69
C VAL A 599 -4.07 18.02 16.95
N LEU A 600 -4.01 17.18 15.91
CA LEU A 600 -4.36 15.77 15.98
C LEU A 600 -3.17 14.86 16.34
N ALA A 601 -1.97 15.43 16.48
CA ALA A 601 -0.77 14.68 16.85
C ALA A 601 -1.01 13.88 18.14
N GLY A 602 -0.73 12.58 18.09
CA GLY A 602 -1.00 11.67 19.21
C GLY A 602 -2.46 11.24 19.37
N LYS A 603 -3.33 11.45 18.36
CA LYS A 603 -4.70 10.93 18.32
C LYS A 603 -4.89 9.99 17.13
N THR A 604 -5.81 9.04 17.27
CA THR A 604 -6.24 8.12 16.20
C THR A 604 -7.48 8.61 15.46
N ALA A 605 -8.09 9.70 15.92
CA ALA A 605 -9.29 10.27 15.34
C ALA A 605 -9.03 10.80 13.93
N SER A 606 -9.86 10.36 13.00
CA SER A 606 -9.97 10.93 11.65
C SER A 606 -11.44 11.04 11.27
N ALA A 607 -11.80 12.12 10.59
CA ALA A 607 -13.09 12.27 9.93
C ALA A 607 -12.92 13.12 8.67
N SER A 608 -13.58 12.72 7.59
CA SER A 608 -13.58 13.44 6.32
C SER A 608 -14.95 13.39 5.66
N THR A 609 -15.33 14.50 5.03
CA THR A 609 -16.52 14.60 4.18
C THR A 609 -16.20 14.13 2.77
N PHE A 610 -17.21 13.70 2.04
CA PHE A 610 -17.10 13.38 0.61
C PHE A 610 -18.38 13.76 -0.11
N VAL A 611 -18.23 14.14 -1.38
CA VAL A 611 -19.37 14.35 -2.28
C VAL A 611 -19.06 13.61 -3.57
N ASN A 612 -19.82 12.55 -3.81
CA ASN A 612 -19.75 11.74 -5.01
C ASN A 612 -20.79 12.23 -6.03
N GLY A 613 -20.95 11.51 -7.15
CA GLY A 613 -21.89 11.91 -8.19
C GLY A 613 -23.35 11.94 -7.74
N LEU A 614 -23.77 11.03 -6.85
CA LEU A 614 -25.18 10.78 -6.50
C LEU A 614 -25.49 10.93 -5.01
N SER A 615 -24.48 11.18 -4.19
CA SER A 615 -24.59 11.21 -2.73
C SER A 615 -23.44 12.02 -2.12
N GLU A 616 -23.66 12.49 -0.90
CA GLU A 616 -22.69 13.13 -0.03
C GLU A 616 -22.66 12.41 1.30
N GLY A 617 -21.59 12.59 2.05
CA GLY A 617 -21.43 11.87 3.29
C GLY A 617 -20.21 12.26 4.09
N VAL A 618 -20.07 11.60 5.23
CA VAL A 618 -18.90 11.68 6.10
C VAL A 618 -18.43 10.27 6.44
N ARG A 619 -17.13 10.09 6.59
CA ARG A 619 -16.53 8.84 7.09
C ARG A 619 -15.57 9.16 8.22
N GLY A 620 -15.50 8.31 9.23
CA GLY A 620 -14.60 8.50 10.34
C GLY A 620 -14.14 7.20 10.98
N LYS A 621 -12.97 7.27 11.63
CA LYS A 621 -12.39 6.20 12.43
C LYS A 621 -11.75 6.77 13.69
N SER A 622 -11.89 6.07 14.80
CA SER A 622 -11.17 6.36 16.06
C SER A 622 -10.97 5.11 16.91
N SER A 623 -10.08 5.21 17.89
CA SER A 623 -10.10 4.38 19.10
C SER A 623 -11.15 4.88 20.09
N ASP A 624 -11.42 4.09 21.13
CA ASP A 624 -12.43 4.40 22.15
C ASP A 624 -12.12 5.75 22.85
N LYS A 625 -10.84 6.04 23.11
CA LYS A 625 -10.41 7.28 23.78
C LYS A 625 -10.49 8.53 22.90
N ASP A 626 -10.44 8.36 21.58
CA ASP A 626 -10.39 9.47 20.62
C ASP A 626 -11.74 9.73 19.93
N LEU A 627 -12.79 9.02 20.33
CA LEU A 627 -14.14 9.13 19.76
C LEU A 627 -14.66 10.57 19.70
N GLU A 628 -14.51 11.32 20.79
CA GLU A 628 -14.96 12.72 20.84
C GLU A 628 -14.18 13.59 19.85
N SER A 629 -12.88 13.36 19.68
CA SER A 629 -12.09 14.09 18.68
C SER A 629 -12.53 13.77 17.25
N MET A 630 -12.92 12.52 16.95
CA MET A 630 -13.49 12.16 15.65
C MET A 630 -14.82 12.88 15.40
N LEU A 631 -15.69 12.97 16.42
CA LEU A 631 -16.98 13.65 16.31
C LEU A 631 -16.84 15.17 16.20
N GLN A 632 -15.87 15.78 16.90
CA GLN A 632 -15.49 17.18 16.72
C GLN A 632 -15.02 17.45 15.29
N LEU A 633 -14.14 16.60 14.73
CA LEU A 633 -13.69 16.74 13.34
C LEU A 633 -14.85 16.62 12.35
N MET A 634 -15.72 15.63 12.53
CA MET A 634 -16.91 15.45 11.69
C MET A 634 -17.81 16.69 11.74
N TYR A 635 -18.10 17.19 12.94
CA TYR A 635 -18.91 18.39 13.12
C TYR A 635 -18.30 19.58 12.38
N LEU A 636 -17.01 19.86 12.62
CA LEU A 636 -16.31 20.97 11.97
C LEU A 636 -16.25 20.84 10.45
N ARG A 637 -16.05 19.64 9.90
CA ARG A 637 -16.03 19.42 8.44
C ARG A 637 -17.41 19.67 7.81
N MET A 638 -18.48 19.39 8.54
CA MET A 638 -19.85 19.65 8.06
C MET A 638 -20.27 21.12 8.24
N THR A 639 -19.82 21.81 9.30
CA THR A 639 -20.32 23.15 9.65
C THR A 639 -19.36 24.30 9.33
N ASP A 640 -18.06 24.06 9.36
CA ASP A 640 -17.02 25.09 9.31
C ASP A 640 -15.89 24.70 8.36
N MET A 641 -16.25 24.36 7.12
CA MET A 641 -15.28 24.08 6.07
C MET A 641 -14.49 25.36 5.75
N ARG A 642 -13.17 25.24 5.84
CA ARG A 642 -12.22 26.31 5.51
C ARG A 642 -12.11 26.45 3.99
N SER A 643 -11.88 27.67 3.52
CA SER A 643 -11.57 27.97 2.12
C SER A 643 -10.38 28.90 2.04
N SER A 644 -9.48 28.66 1.09
CA SER A 644 -8.24 29.42 0.92
C SER A 644 -7.85 29.48 -0.55
N ASP A 645 -7.92 30.67 -1.14
CA ASP A 645 -7.55 30.87 -2.56
C ASP A 645 -6.07 30.52 -2.80
N SER A 646 -5.21 30.75 -1.80
CA SER A 646 -3.79 30.42 -1.89
C SER A 646 -3.54 28.92 -1.92
N ASP A 647 -4.22 28.17 -1.07
CA ASP A 647 -4.03 26.71 -0.96
C ASP A 647 -4.64 26.03 -2.19
N PHE A 648 -5.78 26.53 -2.66
CA PHE A 648 -6.39 26.13 -3.91
C PHE A 648 -5.46 26.37 -5.11
N ALA A 649 -4.88 27.57 -5.23
CA ALA A 649 -3.95 27.88 -6.32
C ALA A 649 -2.72 26.97 -6.30
N ALA A 650 -2.17 26.68 -5.11
CA ALA A 650 -1.06 25.73 -4.97
C ALA A 650 -1.45 24.33 -5.44
N GLN A 651 -2.66 23.86 -5.11
CA GLN A 651 -3.12 22.56 -5.57
C GLN A 651 -3.40 22.48 -7.07
N VAL A 652 -3.92 23.56 -7.66
CA VAL A 652 -4.13 23.66 -9.10
C VAL A 652 -2.80 23.53 -9.85
N GLU A 653 -1.76 24.24 -9.43
CA GLU A 653 -0.44 24.15 -10.06
C GLU A 653 0.17 22.75 -9.90
N LYS A 654 0.07 22.15 -8.71
CA LYS A 654 0.51 20.76 -8.47
C LYS A 654 -0.20 19.76 -9.39
N ALA A 655 -1.52 19.87 -9.53
CA ALA A 655 -2.30 19.01 -10.43
C ALA A 655 -1.91 19.22 -11.91
N LYS A 656 -1.68 20.46 -12.34
CA LYS A 656 -1.21 20.78 -13.70
C LYS A 656 0.17 20.18 -13.99
N VAL A 657 1.08 20.23 -13.02
CA VAL A 657 2.42 19.66 -13.19
C VAL A 657 2.35 18.13 -13.27
N MET A 658 1.63 17.48 -12.35
CA MET A 658 1.44 16.02 -12.39
C MET A 658 0.81 15.55 -13.70
N LEU A 659 -0.21 16.27 -14.20
CA LEU A 659 -0.84 15.97 -15.48
C LEU A 659 0.15 16.09 -16.64
N LYS A 660 0.93 17.19 -16.70
CA LYS A 660 1.95 17.39 -17.74
C LYS A 660 3.03 16.31 -17.70
N SER A 661 3.45 15.87 -16.53
CA SER A 661 4.48 14.83 -16.38
C SER A 661 3.93 13.43 -16.71
N SER A 662 2.66 13.15 -16.41
CA SER A 662 2.04 11.87 -16.77
C SER A 662 2.01 11.62 -18.29
N THR A 663 2.04 12.66 -19.11
CA THR A 663 2.06 12.52 -20.58
C THR A 663 3.37 11.94 -21.13
N ALA A 664 4.39 11.77 -20.29
CA ALA A 664 5.64 11.09 -20.64
C ALA A 664 5.46 9.58 -20.80
N ASP A 665 4.53 9.00 -20.02
CA ASP A 665 4.23 7.56 -20.09
C ASP A 665 3.48 7.27 -21.40
N PRO A 666 3.98 6.37 -22.26
CA PRO A 666 3.27 5.94 -23.47
C PRO A 666 1.82 5.50 -23.19
N MET A 667 1.56 4.89 -22.03
CA MET A 667 0.23 4.41 -21.64
C MET A 667 -0.73 5.54 -21.25
N TYR A 668 -0.26 6.77 -21.03
CA TYR A 668 -1.15 7.91 -20.76
C TYR A 668 -2.13 8.15 -21.90
N ALA A 669 -1.67 8.07 -23.17
CA ALA A 669 -2.54 8.24 -24.32
C ALA A 669 -3.67 7.20 -24.37
N PHE A 670 -3.38 5.97 -23.94
CA PHE A 670 -4.38 4.91 -23.79
C PHE A 670 -5.44 5.23 -22.76
N TRP A 671 -5.03 5.55 -21.54
CA TRP A 671 -5.98 5.86 -20.47
C TRP A 671 -6.74 7.17 -20.71
N LYS A 672 -6.13 8.16 -21.38
CA LYS A 672 -6.77 9.42 -21.75
C LYS A 672 -7.91 9.23 -22.76
N ALA A 673 -7.76 8.34 -23.73
CA ALA A 673 -8.76 8.10 -24.77
C ALA A 673 -9.95 7.25 -24.27
N LEU A 674 -9.72 6.38 -23.28
CA LEU A 674 -10.70 5.37 -22.84
C LEU A 674 -12.05 5.96 -22.39
N PRO A 675 -12.14 7.06 -21.62
CA PRO A 675 -13.43 7.63 -21.24
C PRO A 675 -14.28 8.08 -22.44
N GLY A 676 -13.66 8.50 -23.55
CA GLY A 676 -14.37 8.82 -24.80
C GLY A 676 -14.99 7.60 -25.48
N VAL A 677 -14.40 6.43 -25.30
CA VAL A 677 -14.94 5.13 -25.77
C VAL A 677 -16.09 4.69 -24.88
N LEU A 678 -15.92 4.78 -23.56
CA LEU A 678 -16.90 4.32 -22.56
C LEU A 678 -18.10 5.26 -22.42
N TYR A 679 -17.92 6.57 -22.54
CA TYR A 679 -18.97 7.58 -22.32
C TYR A 679 -18.88 8.70 -23.38
N PRO A 680 -19.18 8.38 -24.66
CA PRO A 680 -19.02 9.34 -25.76
C PRO A 680 -19.89 10.58 -25.56
N GLY A 681 -19.29 11.76 -25.71
CA GLY A 681 -19.98 13.05 -25.55
C GLY A 681 -20.33 13.42 -24.11
N ASN A 682 -19.96 12.61 -23.11
CA ASN A 682 -20.13 12.96 -21.71
C ASN A 682 -18.89 13.70 -21.21
N GLU A 683 -18.95 15.04 -21.19
CA GLU A 683 -17.85 15.89 -20.73
C GLU A 683 -17.47 15.64 -19.27
N LEU A 684 -18.42 15.24 -18.41
CA LEU A 684 -18.18 14.97 -16.99
C LEU A 684 -17.34 13.71 -16.75
N ARG A 685 -17.23 12.84 -17.75
CA ARG A 685 -16.40 11.63 -17.69
C ARG A 685 -15.02 11.81 -18.32
N GLN A 686 -14.75 12.94 -18.97
CA GLN A 686 -13.46 13.19 -19.61
C GLN A 686 -12.39 13.64 -18.61
N GLN A 687 -11.15 13.23 -18.85
CA GLN A 687 -10.01 13.77 -18.10
C GLN A 687 -9.89 15.28 -18.33
N LYS A 688 -9.52 16.01 -17.27
CA LYS A 688 -9.28 17.46 -17.37
C LYS A 688 -8.04 17.76 -18.22
N THR A 689 -8.10 18.80 -19.05
CA THR A 689 -6.89 19.36 -19.68
C THR A 689 -6.18 20.32 -18.73
N VAL A 690 -4.93 20.69 -19.05
CA VAL A 690 -4.17 21.67 -18.27
C VAL A 690 -4.88 23.03 -18.24
N GLU A 691 -5.47 23.44 -19.35
CA GLU A 691 -6.16 24.73 -19.51
C GLU A 691 -7.49 24.77 -18.76
N GLU A 692 -8.14 23.61 -18.57
CA GLU A 692 -9.38 23.52 -17.80
C GLU A 692 -9.14 23.75 -16.31
N TYR A 693 -7.94 23.49 -15.79
CA TYR A 693 -7.60 23.81 -14.40
C TYR A 693 -7.64 25.31 -14.12
N ASP A 694 -7.29 26.14 -15.10
CA ASP A 694 -7.34 27.61 -14.99
C ASP A 694 -8.78 28.16 -15.03
N GLN A 695 -9.76 27.31 -15.37
CA GLN A 695 -11.18 27.68 -15.49
C GLN A 695 -12.00 27.28 -14.26
N ILE A 696 -11.38 26.69 -13.24
CA ILE A 696 -12.06 26.28 -12.03
C ILE A 696 -12.42 27.52 -11.20
N ASP A 697 -13.71 27.66 -10.91
CA ASP A 697 -14.26 28.69 -10.02
C ASP A 697 -14.32 28.13 -8.59
N TYR A 698 -13.28 28.42 -7.80
CA TYR A 698 -13.13 27.89 -6.46
C TYR A 698 -14.28 28.28 -5.52
N ALA A 699 -14.69 29.56 -5.55
CA ALA A 699 -15.77 30.06 -4.70
C ALA A 699 -17.08 29.33 -5.00
N LYS A 700 -17.36 29.10 -6.29
CA LYS A 700 -18.56 28.38 -6.74
C LYS A 700 -18.58 26.91 -6.29
N ILE A 701 -17.45 26.20 -6.38
CA ILE A 701 -17.39 24.80 -5.92
C ILE A 701 -17.45 24.71 -4.40
N VAL A 702 -16.82 25.65 -3.67
CA VAL A 702 -16.89 25.72 -2.19
C VAL A 702 -18.31 25.97 -1.72
N GLU A 703 -19.03 26.93 -2.32
CA GLU A 703 -20.43 27.20 -2.00
C GLU A 703 -21.31 25.98 -2.24
N ALA A 704 -21.14 25.33 -3.40
CA ALA A 704 -21.87 24.13 -3.76
C ALA A 704 -21.58 22.98 -2.79
N TYR A 705 -20.32 22.76 -2.41
CA TYR A 705 -19.90 21.73 -1.46
C TYR A 705 -20.48 21.99 -0.07
N LYS A 706 -20.37 23.21 0.46
CA LYS A 706 -20.98 23.60 1.75
C LYS A 706 -22.49 23.36 1.74
N GLY A 707 -23.16 23.66 0.62
CA GLY A 707 -24.59 23.44 0.45
C GLY A 707 -25.03 21.97 0.55
N ARG A 708 -24.12 20.99 0.38
CA ARG A 708 -24.41 19.55 0.55
C ARG A 708 -24.45 19.12 2.02
N PHE A 709 -23.86 19.90 2.92
CA PHE A 709 -23.79 19.58 4.36
C PHE A 709 -24.65 20.52 5.22
N ALA A 710 -25.44 21.40 4.60
CA ALA A 710 -26.23 22.42 5.28
C ALA A 710 -27.50 21.88 5.99
N ASP A 711 -27.93 20.66 5.68
CA ASP A 711 -29.13 20.05 6.28
C ASP A 711 -28.88 18.62 6.77
N ALA A 712 -28.61 18.48 8.06
CA ALA A 712 -28.40 17.19 8.70
C ALA A 712 -29.67 16.32 8.82
N SER A 713 -30.88 16.86 8.60
CA SER A 713 -32.10 16.03 8.62
C SER A 713 -32.21 15.07 7.44
N ASP A 714 -31.46 15.33 6.37
CA ASP A 714 -31.35 14.44 5.22
C ASP A 714 -30.33 13.32 5.44
N PHE A 715 -29.45 13.46 6.45
CA PHE A 715 -28.39 12.49 6.73
C PHE A 715 -28.88 11.31 7.56
N THR A 716 -28.39 10.14 7.14
CA THR A 716 -28.43 8.91 7.93
C THR A 716 -27.01 8.53 8.34
N PHE A 717 -26.78 8.44 9.64
CA PHE A 717 -25.50 8.07 10.22
C PHE A 717 -25.50 6.64 10.74
N PHE A 718 -24.33 6.03 10.72
CA PHE A 718 -24.05 4.66 11.11
C PHE A 718 -22.79 4.66 11.97
N LEU A 719 -22.88 4.10 13.18
CA LEU A 719 -21.75 3.95 14.09
C LEU A 719 -21.62 2.48 14.48
N VAL A 720 -20.48 1.88 14.12
CA VAL A 720 -20.19 0.45 14.35
C VAL A 720 -18.84 0.31 15.05
N GLY A 721 -18.75 -0.53 16.08
CA GLY A 721 -17.47 -0.84 16.72
C GLY A 721 -17.54 -1.04 18.23
N SER A 722 -16.37 -0.96 18.88
CA SER A 722 -16.20 -1.15 20.31
C SER A 722 -16.65 0.08 21.11
N PHE A 723 -17.95 0.21 21.39
CA PHE A 723 -18.45 1.31 22.23
C PHE A 723 -19.65 0.91 23.10
N ASP A 724 -19.83 1.63 24.20
CA ASP A 724 -21.02 1.55 25.04
C ASP A 724 -22.04 2.63 24.65
N LYS A 725 -23.31 2.25 24.47
CA LYS A 725 -24.37 3.18 24.03
C LYS A 725 -24.55 4.34 25.00
N ALA A 726 -24.53 4.11 26.30
CA ALA A 726 -24.75 5.17 27.29
C ALA A 726 -23.60 6.20 27.27
N THR A 727 -22.39 5.74 26.96
CA THR A 727 -21.19 6.58 26.86
C THR A 727 -21.19 7.44 25.59
N VAL A 728 -21.67 6.91 24.46
CA VAL A 728 -21.70 7.67 23.19
C VAL A 728 -22.90 8.60 23.04
N GLN A 729 -24.01 8.33 23.74
CA GLN A 729 -25.21 9.17 23.68
C GLN A 729 -24.95 10.66 23.85
N PRO A 730 -24.32 11.14 24.95
CA PRO A 730 -24.08 12.57 25.12
C PRO A 730 -23.18 13.18 24.04
N LEU A 731 -22.29 12.38 23.45
CA LEU A 731 -21.44 12.82 22.33
C LEU A 731 -22.25 12.96 21.04
N LEU A 732 -23.14 12.01 20.75
CA LEU A 732 -23.98 12.06 19.55
C LEU A 732 -25.06 13.15 19.64
N GLU A 733 -25.65 13.36 20.83
CA GLU A 733 -26.50 14.53 21.10
C GLU A 733 -25.75 15.84 20.83
N ARG A 734 -24.48 15.91 21.26
CA ARG A 734 -23.63 17.08 21.07
C ARG A 734 -23.18 17.32 19.63
N TYR A 735 -22.77 16.31 18.88
CA TYR A 735 -22.09 16.51 17.60
C TYR A 735 -22.91 16.09 16.38
N ILE A 736 -23.98 15.30 16.54
CA ILE A 736 -24.91 14.98 15.45
C ILE A 736 -26.26 15.66 15.69
N GLY A 737 -26.79 15.57 16.92
CA GLY A 737 -28.09 16.15 17.28
C GLY A 737 -28.13 17.68 17.22
N SER A 738 -26.97 18.34 17.23
CA SER A 738 -26.83 19.81 17.15
C SER A 738 -26.52 20.32 15.74
N LEU A 739 -26.29 19.43 14.76
CA LEU A 739 -25.96 19.86 13.40
C LEU A 739 -27.11 20.69 12.81
N PRO A 740 -26.80 21.71 11.99
CA PRO A 740 -27.80 22.52 11.31
C PRO A 740 -28.78 21.67 10.50
N SER A 741 -30.05 22.07 10.50
CA SER A 741 -31.07 21.40 9.71
C SER A 741 -32.12 22.38 9.19
N THR A 742 -32.66 22.07 8.01
CA THR A 742 -33.82 22.75 7.42
C THR A 742 -35.07 21.85 7.36
N HIS A 743 -34.97 20.61 7.85
CA HIS A 743 -36.00 19.57 7.75
C HIS A 743 -36.42 19.25 6.30
N SER A 744 -35.49 19.41 5.36
CA SER A 744 -35.67 19.02 3.97
C SER A 744 -35.14 17.60 3.73
N LYS A 745 -35.63 16.96 2.66
CA LYS A 745 -35.11 15.67 2.20
C LYS A 745 -34.89 15.71 0.71
N GLU A 746 -33.75 15.22 0.27
CA GLU A 746 -33.46 15.05 -1.14
C GLU A 746 -33.96 13.69 -1.64
N ALA A 747 -34.39 13.67 -2.90
CA ALA A 747 -34.79 12.44 -3.56
C ALA A 747 -33.55 11.67 -4.04
N ASP A 748 -33.71 10.36 -4.26
CA ASP A 748 -32.71 9.52 -4.91
C ASP A 748 -32.31 10.10 -6.28
N GLN A 749 -31.00 10.26 -6.48
CA GLN A 749 -30.41 10.86 -7.67
C GLN A 749 -29.94 9.83 -8.71
N SER A 750 -30.18 8.54 -8.50
CA SER A 750 -29.70 7.44 -9.35
C SER A 750 -30.04 7.59 -10.85
N ALA A 751 -31.07 8.36 -11.20
CA ALA A 751 -31.42 8.67 -12.59
C ALA A 751 -30.37 9.55 -13.32
N LEU A 752 -29.51 10.26 -12.59
CA LEU A 752 -28.44 11.09 -13.14
C LEU A 752 -27.17 10.28 -13.45
N ALA A 753 -27.11 9.02 -13.02
CA ALA A 753 -25.95 8.17 -13.27
C ALA A 753 -25.75 8.00 -14.79
N PRO A 754 -24.56 8.27 -15.33
CA PRO A 754 -24.33 8.15 -16.76
C PRO A 754 -24.19 6.68 -17.14
N LYS A 755 -24.92 6.28 -18.19
CA LYS A 755 -24.78 4.95 -18.82
C LYS A 755 -23.56 4.89 -19.73
N MET A 756 -22.93 3.71 -19.79
CA MET A 756 -21.89 3.44 -20.78
C MET A 756 -22.46 3.47 -22.20
N ASN A 757 -21.58 3.74 -23.17
CA ASN A 757 -21.86 3.87 -24.59
C ASN A 757 -22.87 2.83 -25.10
N PRO A 758 -24.02 3.22 -25.66
CA PRO A 758 -25.07 2.28 -26.07
C PRO A 758 -24.72 1.51 -27.35
N LYS A 759 -23.61 1.81 -28.02
CA LYS A 759 -23.19 1.17 -29.26
C LYS A 759 -21.85 0.50 -29.09
N SER A 760 -21.67 -0.66 -29.72
CA SER A 760 -20.35 -1.28 -29.85
C SER A 760 -19.40 -0.35 -30.59
N THR A 761 -18.14 -0.33 -30.16
CA THR A 761 -17.09 0.48 -30.76
C THR A 761 -15.79 -0.29 -30.76
N ASP A 762 -15.01 -0.15 -31.83
CA ASP A 762 -13.64 -0.61 -31.88
C ASP A 762 -12.71 0.59 -32.10
N ASN A 763 -11.93 0.93 -31.07
CA ASN A 763 -10.98 2.02 -31.11
C ASN A 763 -9.55 1.48 -31.23
N THR A 764 -8.73 2.10 -32.06
CA THR A 764 -7.29 1.79 -32.14
C THR A 764 -6.50 3.07 -32.06
N ILE A 765 -5.51 3.09 -31.17
CA ILE A 765 -4.64 4.23 -30.98
C ILE A 765 -3.18 3.82 -31.17
N THR A 766 -2.40 4.73 -31.72
CA THR A 766 -0.94 4.60 -31.72
C THR A 766 -0.39 5.16 -30.42
N LEU A 767 0.45 4.38 -29.74
CA LEU A 767 1.25 4.82 -28.61
C LEU A 767 2.62 5.26 -29.11
N THR A 768 3.23 6.22 -28.41
CA THR A 768 4.59 6.65 -28.67
C THR A 768 5.43 6.26 -27.46
N GLY A 769 6.43 5.40 -27.67
CA GLY A 769 7.29 4.92 -26.60
C GLY A 769 8.52 4.21 -27.15
N THR A 770 9.49 3.98 -26.27
CA THR A 770 10.80 3.38 -26.53
C THR A 770 10.74 1.85 -26.51
N ASN A 771 9.87 1.27 -25.69
CA ASN A 771 9.66 -0.17 -25.61
C ASN A 771 8.47 -0.61 -26.47
N PRO A 772 8.62 -1.67 -27.29
CA PRO A 772 7.49 -2.26 -27.99
C PRO A 772 6.46 -2.80 -27.00
N ILE A 773 5.26 -2.23 -27.00
CA ILE A 773 4.15 -2.62 -26.14
C ILE A 773 2.80 -2.40 -26.83
N ALA A 774 1.88 -3.34 -26.63
CA ALA A 774 0.47 -3.17 -26.92
C ALA A 774 -0.37 -3.42 -25.67
N ALA A 775 -1.46 -2.69 -25.56
CA ALA A 775 -2.48 -2.83 -24.53
C ALA A 775 -3.84 -3.02 -25.20
N SER A 776 -4.62 -3.95 -24.68
CA SER A 776 -5.98 -4.22 -25.17
C SER A 776 -6.94 -4.14 -24.00
N ILE A 777 -8.03 -3.39 -24.17
CA ILE A 777 -9.17 -3.41 -23.27
C ILE A 777 -10.43 -3.72 -24.06
N ALA A 778 -11.23 -4.66 -23.54
CA ALA A 778 -12.57 -4.95 -24.03
C ALA A 778 -13.55 -4.86 -22.87
N VAL A 779 -14.57 -4.02 -23.01
CA VAL A 779 -15.67 -3.88 -22.05
C VAL A 779 -16.96 -4.33 -22.71
N PHE A 780 -17.52 -5.43 -22.25
CA PHE A 780 -18.85 -5.88 -22.64
C PHE A 780 -19.85 -5.27 -21.68
N VAL A 781 -20.93 -4.71 -22.20
CA VAL A 781 -21.95 -4.03 -21.39
C VAL A 781 -23.34 -4.49 -21.78
N ASN A 782 -24.14 -4.87 -20.79
CA ASN A 782 -25.52 -5.30 -20.96
C ASN A 782 -26.44 -4.63 -19.91
N ASP A 783 -27.74 -4.57 -20.20
CA ASP A 783 -28.74 -4.16 -19.21
C ASP A 783 -29.34 -5.42 -18.58
N GLY A 784 -29.17 -5.57 -17.27
CA GLY A 784 -29.58 -6.73 -16.49
C GLY A 784 -30.37 -6.37 -15.24
N LYS A 785 -30.31 -7.26 -14.24
CA LYS A 785 -30.98 -7.07 -12.95
C LYS A 785 -29.94 -6.75 -11.87
N TYR A 786 -30.36 -6.02 -10.85
CA TYR A 786 -29.53 -5.74 -9.69
C TYR A 786 -30.09 -6.46 -8.45
N GLY A 787 -29.23 -7.22 -7.78
CA GLY A 787 -29.59 -8.03 -6.62
C GLY A 787 -28.41 -8.84 -6.10
N MET A 788 -28.54 -9.44 -4.92
CA MET A 788 -27.46 -10.20 -4.28
C MET A 788 -27.01 -11.39 -5.15
N LYS A 789 -27.95 -12.16 -5.71
CA LYS A 789 -27.62 -13.30 -6.57
C LYS A 789 -26.92 -12.82 -7.84
N GLU A 790 -27.45 -11.78 -8.49
CA GLU A 790 -26.87 -11.22 -9.72
C GLU A 790 -25.44 -10.72 -9.50
N ASN A 791 -25.20 -9.98 -8.41
CA ASN A 791 -23.85 -9.53 -8.03
C ASN A 791 -22.91 -10.72 -7.85
N MET A 792 -23.29 -11.72 -7.05
CA MET A 792 -22.47 -12.92 -6.82
C MET A 792 -22.19 -13.70 -8.12
N VAL A 793 -23.18 -13.84 -9.01
CA VAL A 793 -22.99 -14.55 -10.29
C VAL A 793 -21.95 -13.84 -11.16
N VAL A 794 -22.00 -12.50 -11.21
CA VAL A 794 -21.08 -11.70 -12.00
C VAL A 794 -19.69 -11.67 -11.36
N ASP A 795 -19.59 -11.59 -10.04
CA ASP A 795 -18.33 -11.72 -9.30
C ASP A 795 -17.67 -13.09 -9.58
N ILE A 796 -18.46 -14.17 -9.51
CA ILE A 796 -17.99 -15.53 -9.82
C ILE A 796 -17.54 -15.63 -11.28
N LEU A 797 -18.29 -15.04 -12.21
CA LEU A 797 -17.92 -14.99 -13.62
C LEU A 797 -16.55 -14.34 -13.83
N GLY A 798 -16.32 -13.17 -13.21
CA GLY A 798 -15.05 -12.45 -13.30
C GLY A 798 -13.88 -13.31 -12.83
N GLU A 799 -14.01 -13.96 -11.68
CA GLU A 799 -12.97 -14.81 -11.10
C GLU A 799 -12.73 -16.10 -11.91
N VAL A 800 -13.79 -16.73 -12.43
CA VAL A 800 -13.67 -17.92 -13.30
C VAL A 800 -12.93 -17.58 -14.60
N LEU A 801 -13.26 -16.44 -15.21
CA LEU A 801 -12.59 -15.98 -16.43
C LEU A 801 -11.15 -15.56 -16.14
N SER A 802 -10.87 -14.94 -14.99
CA SER A 802 -9.51 -14.62 -14.57
C SER A 802 -8.64 -15.88 -14.48
N GLN A 803 -9.12 -16.94 -13.81
CA GLN A 803 -8.42 -18.22 -13.74
C GLN A 803 -8.24 -18.87 -15.13
N GLN A 804 -9.27 -18.84 -15.98
CA GLN A 804 -9.19 -19.37 -17.34
C GLN A 804 -8.13 -18.65 -18.18
N PHE A 805 -8.09 -17.32 -18.15
CA PHE A 805 -7.12 -16.55 -18.93
C PHE A 805 -5.72 -16.54 -18.33
N PHE A 806 -5.58 -16.68 -17.02
CA PHE A 806 -4.29 -16.95 -16.40
C PHE A 806 -3.67 -18.21 -16.99
N LYS A 807 -4.44 -19.30 -17.05
CA LYS A 807 -3.98 -20.53 -17.69
C LYS A 807 -3.72 -20.34 -19.19
N SER A 808 -4.73 -19.90 -19.94
CA SER A 808 -4.69 -20.00 -21.40
C SER A 808 -3.89 -18.90 -22.09
N ILE A 809 -3.74 -17.72 -21.48
CA ILE A 809 -3.08 -16.55 -22.10
C ILE A 809 -1.70 -16.32 -21.48
N ARG A 810 -1.57 -16.44 -20.15
CA ARG A 810 -0.27 -16.30 -19.48
C ARG A 810 0.55 -17.59 -19.56
N GLU A 811 0.03 -18.71 -19.05
CA GLU A 811 0.82 -19.96 -18.99
C GLU A 811 1.00 -20.61 -20.37
N ASP A 812 -0.11 -20.92 -21.07
CA ASP A 812 -0.04 -21.72 -22.30
C ASP A 812 0.59 -20.95 -23.49
N GLU A 813 0.40 -19.63 -23.56
CA GLU A 813 0.87 -18.80 -24.69
C GLU A 813 2.13 -17.98 -24.36
N GLY A 814 2.47 -17.80 -23.08
CA GLY A 814 3.53 -16.86 -22.66
C GLY A 814 3.29 -15.44 -23.19
N GLY A 815 2.03 -15.09 -23.48
CA GLY A 815 1.69 -13.91 -24.29
C GLY A 815 1.51 -12.63 -23.47
N THR A 816 1.46 -12.74 -22.14
CA THR A 816 1.30 -11.59 -21.24
C THR A 816 1.74 -11.98 -19.84
N TYR A 817 2.14 -11.00 -19.03
CA TYR A 817 2.34 -11.19 -17.59
C TYR A 817 1.03 -11.56 -16.86
N GLY A 818 -0.11 -11.04 -17.31
CA GLY A 818 -1.41 -11.33 -16.70
C GLY A 818 -2.58 -10.65 -17.41
N VAL A 819 -3.78 -11.21 -17.21
CA VAL A 819 -5.04 -10.69 -17.76
C VAL A 819 -5.91 -10.20 -16.59
N GLY A 820 -6.16 -8.89 -16.55
CA GLY A 820 -7.13 -8.30 -15.63
C GLY A 820 -8.55 -8.56 -16.12
N VAL A 821 -9.35 -9.20 -15.29
CA VAL A 821 -10.79 -9.39 -15.54
C VAL A 821 -11.56 -8.76 -14.40
N GLN A 822 -12.48 -7.86 -14.73
CA GLN A 822 -13.40 -7.27 -13.77
C GLN A 822 -14.82 -7.40 -14.29
N ALA A 823 -15.70 -7.95 -13.46
CA ALA A 823 -17.11 -8.04 -13.78
C ALA A 823 -17.90 -7.32 -12.67
N SER A 824 -18.96 -6.61 -13.03
CA SER A 824 -19.75 -5.86 -12.03
C SER A 824 -21.19 -5.64 -12.49
N VAL A 825 -22.09 -5.44 -11.53
CA VAL A 825 -23.44 -4.94 -11.76
C VAL A 825 -23.59 -3.60 -11.03
N GLN A 826 -23.98 -2.57 -11.76
CA GLN A 826 -24.10 -1.22 -11.20
C GLN A 826 -25.43 -1.04 -10.45
N GLU A 827 -25.35 -0.44 -9.26
CA GLU A 827 -26.53 0.02 -8.52
C GLU A 827 -27.19 1.23 -9.22
N ALA A 828 -26.36 2.08 -9.84
CA ALA A 828 -26.78 3.22 -10.64
C ALA A 828 -25.77 3.45 -11.80
N PRO A 829 -26.18 3.36 -13.08
CA PRO A 829 -27.52 3.02 -13.57
C PRO A 829 -27.92 1.59 -13.19
N ARG A 830 -29.11 1.44 -12.59
CA ARG A 830 -29.49 0.18 -11.94
C ARG A 830 -29.54 -0.98 -12.91
N GLY A 831 -28.73 -2.00 -12.65
CA GLY A 831 -28.66 -3.23 -13.44
C GLY A 831 -27.75 -3.15 -14.66
N GLU A 832 -26.99 -2.07 -14.89
CA GLU A 832 -25.98 -2.07 -15.96
C GLU A 832 -24.85 -3.04 -15.59
N GLU A 833 -24.76 -4.16 -16.31
CA GLU A 833 -23.76 -5.20 -16.14
C GLU A 833 -22.55 -4.89 -17.03
N SER A 834 -21.34 -5.10 -16.52
CA SER A 834 -20.12 -4.98 -17.32
C SER A 834 -19.14 -6.12 -17.06
N LEU A 835 -18.46 -6.54 -18.13
CA LEU A 835 -17.29 -7.42 -18.11
C LEU A 835 -16.14 -6.72 -18.82
N LEU A 836 -15.14 -6.30 -18.06
CA LEU A 836 -13.91 -5.67 -18.53
C LEU A 836 -12.80 -6.72 -18.55
N ILE A 837 -12.09 -6.79 -19.67
CA ILE A 837 -10.89 -7.60 -19.85
C ILE A 837 -9.76 -6.70 -20.34
N TYR A 838 -8.62 -6.73 -19.64
CA TYR A 838 -7.47 -5.88 -19.91
C TYR A 838 -6.16 -6.67 -19.83
N TYR A 839 -5.25 -6.45 -20.78
CA TYR A 839 -3.89 -6.99 -20.70
C TYR A 839 -2.90 -6.15 -21.52
N GLN A 840 -1.61 -6.33 -21.22
CA GLN A 840 -0.49 -5.76 -21.98
C GLN A 840 0.37 -6.90 -22.56
N THR A 841 0.93 -6.70 -23.74
CA THR A 841 1.67 -7.73 -24.49
C THR A 841 2.66 -7.09 -25.46
N ASN A 842 3.55 -7.88 -26.06
CA ASN A 842 4.20 -7.57 -27.32
C ASN A 842 3.15 -7.20 -28.43
N PRO A 843 3.36 -6.10 -29.19
CA PRO A 843 2.50 -5.72 -30.32
C PRO A 843 2.18 -6.83 -31.32
N ASP A 844 3.13 -7.72 -31.61
CA ASP A 844 2.94 -8.79 -32.60
C ASP A 844 1.95 -9.88 -32.12
N GLN A 845 1.69 -9.96 -30.81
CA GLN A 845 0.80 -10.96 -30.22
C GLN A 845 -0.63 -10.45 -29.99
N VAL A 846 -0.86 -9.13 -29.97
CA VAL A 846 -2.15 -8.56 -29.52
C VAL A 846 -3.36 -9.05 -30.33
N GLU A 847 -3.22 -9.21 -31.64
CA GLU A 847 -4.30 -9.72 -32.49
C GLU A 847 -4.61 -11.19 -32.17
N LYS A 848 -3.57 -12.02 -32.06
CA LYS A 848 -3.67 -13.44 -31.71
C LYS A 848 -4.35 -13.62 -30.34
N LEU A 849 -3.90 -12.88 -29.33
CA LEU A 849 -4.44 -12.97 -27.96
C LEU A 849 -5.88 -12.44 -27.89
N ASN A 850 -6.21 -11.34 -28.57
CA ASN A 850 -7.59 -10.86 -28.69
C ASN A 850 -8.51 -11.92 -29.30
N ASN A 851 -8.09 -12.56 -30.39
CA ASN A 851 -8.88 -13.61 -31.04
C ASN A 851 -9.05 -14.84 -30.13
N LYS A 852 -8.01 -15.24 -29.39
CA LYS A 852 -8.07 -16.34 -28.43
C LYS A 852 -9.02 -16.04 -27.27
N ILE A 853 -8.92 -14.86 -26.65
CA ILE A 853 -9.84 -14.42 -25.58
C ILE A 853 -11.28 -14.43 -26.07
N MET A 854 -11.57 -13.84 -27.24
CA MET A 854 -12.93 -13.83 -27.80
C MET A 854 -13.46 -15.24 -28.06
N SER A 855 -12.62 -16.13 -28.60
CA SER A 855 -12.98 -17.53 -28.82
C SER A 855 -13.29 -18.23 -27.50
N GLU A 856 -12.45 -18.07 -26.49
CA GLU A 856 -12.63 -18.72 -25.19
C GLU A 856 -13.87 -18.21 -24.45
N LEU A 857 -14.19 -16.92 -24.52
CA LEU A 857 -15.45 -16.39 -23.99
C LEU A 857 -16.65 -17.12 -24.60
N GLN A 858 -16.66 -17.31 -25.92
CA GLN A 858 -17.74 -18.03 -26.60
C GLN A 858 -17.75 -19.52 -26.21
N LEU A 859 -16.58 -20.15 -26.11
CA LEU A 859 -16.48 -21.57 -25.72
C LEU A 859 -16.92 -21.81 -24.27
N VAL A 860 -16.62 -20.88 -23.35
CA VAL A 860 -17.13 -20.93 -21.98
C VAL A 860 -18.64 -20.78 -21.97
N ALA A 861 -19.18 -19.77 -22.68
CA ALA A 861 -20.62 -19.54 -22.80
C ALA A 861 -21.36 -20.76 -23.38
N ASP A 862 -20.80 -21.39 -24.43
CA ASP A 862 -21.33 -22.59 -25.08
C ASP A 862 -21.19 -23.88 -24.23
N GLY A 863 -20.49 -23.81 -23.09
CA GLY A 863 -20.18 -24.96 -22.24
C GLY A 863 -19.18 -25.95 -22.84
N LYS A 864 -18.38 -25.51 -23.81
CA LYS A 864 -17.30 -26.29 -24.45
C LYS A 864 -15.99 -26.25 -23.67
N ILE A 865 -15.79 -25.22 -22.83
CA ILE A 865 -14.74 -25.20 -21.81
C ILE A 865 -15.36 -25.60 -20.47
N ASN A 866 -14.72 -26.55 -19.80
CA ASN A 866 -15.10 -26.94 -18.45
C ASN A 866 -14.59 -25.88 -17.45
N ILE A 867 -15.51 -25.29 -16.70
CA ILE A 867 -15.21 -24.27 -15.68
C ILE A 867 -15.53 -24.75 -14.26
N ASP A 868 -15.94 -26.02 -14.09
CA ASP A 868 -16.43 -26.53 -12.82
C ASP A 868 -15.37 -26.41 -11.72
N GLU A 869 -14.10 -26.66 -12.04
CA GLU A 869 -13.00 -26.51 -11.09
C GLU A 869 -12.82 -25.07 -10.62
N TYR A 870 -12.71 -24.11 -11.55
CA TYR A 870 -12.56 -22.69 -11.23
C TYR A 870 -13.77 -22.15 -10.47
N PHE A 871 -14.98 -22.56 -10.88
CA PHE A 871 -16.22 -22.21 -10.20
C PHE A 871 -16.22 -22.69 -8.74
N ASN A 872 -15.90 -23.97 -8.51
CA ASN A 872 -15.88 -24.55 -7.17
C ASN A 872 -14.84 -23.87 -6.27
N LYS A 873 -13.65 -23.54 -6.81
CA LYS A 873 -12.62 -22.77 -6.11
C LYS A 873 -13.12 -21.38 -5.72
N THR A 874 -13.75 -20.66 -6.65
CA THR A 874 -14.29 -19.33 -6.39
C THR A 874 -15.36 -19.35 -5.30
N VAL A 875 -16.32 -20.27 -5.38
CA VAL A 875 -17.39 -20.40 -4.37
C VAL A 875 -16.79 -20.69 -3.00
N LEU A 876 -15.83 -21.62 -2.91
CA LEU A 876 -15.13 -21.93 -1.66
C LEU A 876 -14.43 -20.70 -1.08
N ASN A 877 -13.75 -19.91 -1.91
CA ASN A 877 -13.05 -18.69 -1.49
C ASN A 877 -14.03 -17.62 -1.02
N MET A 878 -15.19 -17.46 -1.67
CA MET A 878 -16.23 -16.52 -1.24
C MET A 878 -16.85 -16.93 0.11
N GLU A 879 -17.07 -18.22 0.35
CA GLU A 879 -17.53 -18.72 1.66
C GLU A 879 -16.50 -18.42 2.77
N LYS A 880 -15.22 -18.70 2.49
CA LYS A 880 -14.11 -18.41 3.40
C LYS A 880 -14.01 -16.91 3.72
N ALA A 881 -14.08 -16.06 2.70
CA ALA A 881 -14.04 -14.60 2.88
C ALA A 881 -15.25 -14.10 3.67
N TYR A 882 -16.44 -14.67 3.47
CA TYR A 882 -17.62 -14.33 4.26
C TYR A 882 -17.42 -14.61 5.76
N ASP A 883 -16.90 -15.79 6.12
CA ASP A 883 -16.66 -16.17 7.52
C ASP A 883 -15.69 -15.22 8.24
N GLN A 884 -14.74 -14.62 7.51
CA GLN A 884 -13.83 -13.61 8.02
C GLN A 884 -14.48 -12.24 8.09
N ASN A 885 -15.13 -11.81 7.01
CA ASN A 885 -15.73 -10.49 6.88
C ASN A 885 -16.80 -10.23 7.94
N VAL A 886 -17.58 -11.24 8.35
CA VAL A 886 -18.59 -11.07 9.42
C VAL A 886 -17.99 -10.72 10.79
N ARG A 887 -16.66 -10.80 10.94
CA ARG A 887 -15.91 -10.35 12.12
C ARG A 887 -15.25 -8.98 11.95
N GLU A 888 -15.61 -8.24 10.90
CA GLU A 888 -15.07 -6.91 10.61
C GLU A 888 -16.12 -5.82 10.84
N ASN A 889 -15.73 -4.73 11.51
CA ASN A 889 -16.62 -3.59 11.72
C ASN A 889 -16.98 -2.89 10.40
N SER A 890 -16.07 -2.88 9.42
CA SER A 890 -16.32 -2.34 8.08
C SER A 890 -17.37 -3.15 7.31
N TYR A 891 -17.40 -4.48 7.46
CA TYR A 891 -18.42 -5.33 6.86
C TYR A 891 -19.81 -4.96 7.39
N TRP A 892 -19.95 -4.88 8.70
CA TRP A 892 -21.24 -4.55 9.30
C TRP A 892 -21.67 -3.12 8.98
N LEU A 893 -20.74 -2.16 8.93
CA LEU A 893 -21.02 -0.80 8.46
C LEU A 893 -21.62 -0.79 7.05
N ASN A 894 -21.07 -1.60 6.13
CA ASN A 894 -21.60 -1.76 4.77
C ASN A 894 -22.97 -2.45 4.75
N VAL A 895 -23.16 -3.52 5.55
CA VAL A 895 -24.44 -4.25 5.65
C VAL A 895 -25.56 -3.34 6.14
N ILE A 896 -25.36 -2.64 7.25
CA ILE A 896 -26.41 -1.82 7.85
C ILE A 896 -26.67 -0.56 7.01
N SER A 897 -25.63 0.06 6.43
CA SER A 897 -25.85 1.20 5.54
C SER A 897 -26.61 0.81 4.28
N SER A 898 -26.27 -0.32 3.65
CA SER A 898 -27.03 -0.83 2.49
C SER A 898 -28.48 -1.15 2.86
N TYR A 899 -28.71 -1.78 4.01
CA TYR A 899 -30.07 -2.16 4.41
C TYR A 899 -30.95 -0.95 4.77
N TYR A 900 -30.46 -0.06 5.62
CA TYR A 900 -31.27 1.03 6.17
C TYR A 900 -31.31 2.28 5.30
N PHE A 901 -30.30 2.52 4.46
CA PHE A 901 -30.29 3.66 3.53
C PHE A 901 -30.75 3.26 2.12
N LYS A 902 -30.21 2.18 1.56
CA LYS A 902 -30.51 1.74 0.17
C LYS A 902 -31.71 0.79 0.06
N GLY A 903 -32.12 0.18 1.18
CA GLY A 903 -33.18 -0.84 1.18
C GLY A 903 -32.69 -2.21 0.67
N GLU A 904 -31.38 -2.46 0.70
CA GLU A 904 -30.76 -3.63 0.09
C GLU A 904 -30.19 -4.58 1.14
N ASN A 905 -30.55 -5.87 1.04
CA ASN A 905 -30.15 -6.88 1.98
C ASN A 905 -29.17 -7.86 1.33
N PHE A 906 -27.88 -7.64 1.59
CA PHE A 906 -26.78 -8.47 1.10
C PHE A 906 -26.19 -9.42 2.16
N HIS A 907 -26.87 -9.57 3.30
CA HIS A 907 -26.40 -10.41 4.40
C HIS A 907 -27.30 -11.63 4.61
N ASP A 908 -28.61 -11.41 4.70
CA ASP A 908 -29.52 -12.54 4.91
C ASP A 908 -29.41 -13.51 3.76
N ASN A 909 -29.32 -14.80 4.08
CA ASN A 909 -29.22 -15.88 3.11
C ASN A 909 -28.00 -15.76 2.18
N TYR A 910 -26.94 -15.02 2.54
CA TYR A 910 -25.72 -14.90 1.72
C TYR A 910 -25.19 -16.27 1.31
N LEU A 911 -24.96 -17.16 2.29
CA LEU A 911 -24.43 -18.50 2.04
C LEU A 911 -25.42 -19.40 1.28
N GLU A 912 -26.72 -19.28 1.56
CA GLU A 912 -27.75 -20.03 0.82
C GLU A 912 -27.79 -19.58 -0.66
N THR A 913 -27.72 -18.27 -0.89
CA THR A 913 -27.71 -17.67 -2.23
C THR A 913 -26.46 -18.10 -2.99
N LEU A 914 -25.28 -17.96 -2.38
CA LEU A 914 -24.00 -18.38 -2.95
C LEU A 914 -24.02 -19.86 -3.34
N ARG A 915 -24.49 -20.74 -2.44
CA ARG A 915 -24.61 -22.19 -2.69
C ARG A 915 -25.67 -22.56 -3.72
N SER A 916 -26.63 -21.66 -3.99
CA SER A 916 -27.65 -21.88 -5.02
C SER A 916 -27.16 -21.58 -6.44
N ILE A 917 -26.03 -20.88 -6.58
CA ILE A 917 -25.46 -20.54 -7.88
C ILE A 917 -24.82 -21.80 -8.49
N THR A 918 -24.96 -21.96 -9.79
CA THR A 918 -24.41 -23.07 -10.56
C THR A 918 -23.54 -22.58 -11.71
N THR A 919 -22.75 -23.45 -12.31
CA THR A 919 -22.01 -23.12 -13.55
C THR A 919 -22.94 -22.77 -14.71
N ALA A 920 -24.18 -23.25 -14.71
CA ALA A 920 -25.18 -22.86 -15.69
C ALA A 920 -25.61 -21.39 -15.53
N ASP A 921 -25.75 -20.88 -14.29
CA ASP A 921 -26.02 -19.47 -14.04
C ASP A 921 -24.87 -18.58 -14.55
N VAL A 922 -23.61 -18.98 -14.30
CA VAL A 922 -22.41 -18.25 -14.76
C VAL A 922 -22.33 -18.21 -16.29
N ARG A 923 -22.57 -19.35 -16.96
CA ARG A 923 -22.60 -19.41 -18.44
C ARG A 923 -23.75 -18.59 -19.03
N ALA A 924 -24.90 -18.60 -18.38
CA ALA A 924 -26.04 -17.78 -18.79
C ALA A 924 -25.72 -16.29 -18.67
N ALA A 925 -25.14 -15.86 -17.55
CA ALA A 925 -24.71 -14.47 -17.35
C ALA A 925 -23.69 -14.05 -18.42
N LEU A 926 -22.66 -14.87 -18.68
CA LEU A 926 -21.70 -14.60 -19.76
C LEU A 926 -22.39 -14.50 -21.12
N SER A 927 -23.31 -15.42 -21.43
CA SER A 927 -24.05 -15.41 -22.70
C SER A 927 -24.88 -14.14 -22.88
N GLU A 928 -25.53 -13.65 -21.82
CA GLU A 928 -26.29 -12.39 -21.88
C GLU A 928 -25.36 -11.17 -22.02
N ILE A 929 -24.27 -11.13 -21.26
CA ILE A 929 -23.27 -10.06 -21.37
C ILE A 929 -22.68 -9.98 -22.78
N LEU A 930 -22.38 -11.13 -23.41
CA LEU A 930 -21.83 -11.19 -24.77
C LEU A 930 -22.84 -10.79 -25.86
N LYS A 931 -24.16 -10.86 -25.60
CA LYS A 931 -25.20 -10.31 -26.50
C LYS A 931 -25.30 -8.79 -26.42
N GLY A 932 -24.74 -8.20 -25.37
CA GLY A 932 -24.68 -6.77 -25.17
C GLY A 932 -23.79 -6.05 -26.18
N ARG A 933 -23.39 -4.84 -25.82
CA ARG A 933 -22.45 -4.06 -26.64
C ARG A 933 -21.01 -4.33 -26.21
N LYS A 934 -20.09 -4.25 -27.17
CA LYS A 934 -18.66 -4.45 -26.96
C LYS A 934 -17.93 -3.14 -27.25
N LEU A 935 -17.26 -2.60 -26.23
CA LEU A 935 -16.47 -1.39 -26.31
C LEU A 935 -14.99 -1.79 -26.24
N THR A 936 -14.23 -1.61 -27.31
CA THR A 936 -12.82 -1.99 -27.34
C THR A 936 -11.91 -0.80 -27.58
N GLN A 937 -10.72 -0.86 -26.97
CA GLN A 937 -9.61 -0.01 -27.34
C GLN A 937 -8.32 -0.83 -27.36
N VAL A 938 -7.60 -0.75 -28.47
CA VAL A 938 -6.25 -1.30 -28.61
C VAL A 938 -5.27 -0.16 -28.79
N GLY A 939 -4.26 -0.08 -27.93
CA GLY A 939 -3.13 0.81 -28.10
C GLY A 939 -1.89 -0.01 -28.43
N MET A 940 -1.08 0.43 -29.39
CA MET A 940 0.20 -0.20 -29.67
C MET A 940 1.26 0.83 -30.06
N THR A 941 2.48 0.62 -29.58
CA THR A 941 3.65 1.36 -30.07
C THR A 941 3.92 1.01 -31.53
N LYS A 942 4.44 1.97 -32.28
CA LYS A 942 4.85 1.77 -33.68
C LYS A 942 6.19 1.07 -33.82
#